data_AF-A0A430QFD0-F1
#
_entry.id   AF-A0A430QFD0-F1
#
_cell.length_a   1.000
_cell.length_b   1.000
_cell.length_c   1.000
_cell.angle_alpha   90.00
_cell.angle_beta   90.00
_cell.angle_gamma   90.00
#
_symmetry.space_group_name_H-M   'P 1'
#
loop_
_entity.id
_entity.type
_entity.pdbx_description
1 polymer ?
#
loop_
_entity_poly.entity_id
_entity_poly.type
_entity_poly.pdbx_seq_one_letter_code
_entity_poly.pdbx_strand_id
1 'polypeptide(L)'
;MNHAQLSNISDLLHSILQNEQIRIIIFENFALYTNLPPLQKLQLDTLCKNYNIGVVGFLFDGEGFTTEGGTWSKIGELPLYIHRLRKPPQGFYTSLNASILRVTRSGRMNPDTLEIGKQINGAGNQSQTQTVCCMATLVPFTNNKQFYSTIAFTKTGEYSKRIRNYDSLPVDVESCADYSTESHSGTFPVYQSLVLEDVGLFDGIQRVLFAFRPGGIWLSSILLLDTIVYLSKGTFHASPPSSHPFSSQFSGIVSKMNISSSLNELDLLRWVLVDIDDVFVPDRNVHQSIDDINAMIKAQNYWRTFIPGFTFNLGFCGAFLSKSRWSDKIVYNYILQNRHKFWWFSHLWHHGRPHMMNKTFIQQDIERNQVFAKEHDIPVQIGYSVAPRHSGVYPVYPDLYEAWRTVSNVNVTSTIHYPYGRSSDFRLGFRYNNIQVSIFMTHLVNYGNDRVALYLFNAIFEFMTNWTNIKLITSPPSELANIYSERFKLYGVNELPLYSDPCLNSHLHELWPSDWPCGSDHLPSFIIIGPQKTGSTALLHFLLLNPELMSNRFQHDSTFEELQFFSSDDIYSRGVHWYMNQFPNNSIISPTHAYNFNNNKSNYLKSYAAEQIRFEKSATYFDNPKSPARIYALMPKVKLIVLLRNPIKRAYSWYQHRLAHRDIAPQLLSFVDLMQYGHNLTEATLLSIVPTDRFSNLSIDINNSSLMRQLVSSINHLWSRCTGPGNYEQHLRNWLTYFPASQLLLLDADRFSRNPVPIMRIVQQFILVRRQLDYSQYLHFNRKKGFFCVVTRNALNWNNGCLGRSKGRTYEQLDRNILLPSLMELYFSKANHKLYRLLQKYPLWNSALTLNTHKLPSWIKMSN
;
A
#
# COMPACT_ATOMS: atom_id res chain seq x y z
N MET A 1 8.01 7.96 17.46
CA MET A 1 7.90 9.43 17.63
C MET A 1 9.17 10.09 17.14
N ASN A 2 9.05 11.20 16.40
CA ASN A 2 10.16 12.07 15.98
C ASN A 2 10.00 13.51 16.51
N HIS A 3 11.03 14.36 16.32
CA HIS A 3 11.04 15.76 16.78
C HIS A 3 9.81 16.57 16.35
N ALA A 4 9.34 16.41 15.11
CA ALA A 4 8.18 17.14 14.61
C ALA A 4 6.89 16.76 15.35
N GLN A 5 6.72 15.50 15.75
CA GLN A 5 5.55 15.00 16.49
C GLN A 5 5.51 15.49 17.95
N LEU A 6 6.66 15.82 18.55
CA LEU A 6 6.76 16.29 19.94
C LEU A 6 6.28 17.72 20.16
N SER A 7 6.39 18.57 19.14
CA SER A 7 5.83 19.93 19.19
C SER A 7 4.32 19.96 19.45
N ASN A 8 3.62 18.84 19.17
CA ASN A 8 2.20 18.63 19.41
C ASN A 8 1.93 17.47 20.39
N ILE A 9 2.83 17.20 21.34
CA ILE A 9 2.68 16.02 22.24
C ILE A 9 1.37 16.03 23.02
N SER A 10 0.81 17.20 23.34
CA SER A 10 -0.52 17.32 23.96
C SER A 10 -1.64 16.81 23.06
N ASP A 11 -1.61 17.08 21.76
CA ASP A 11 -2.58 16.52 20.80
C ASP A 11 -2.40 15.00 20.65
N LEU A 12 -1.16 14.54 20.68
CA LEU A 12 -0.85 13.11 20.61
C LEU A 12 -1.34 12.39 21.86
N LEU A 13 -1.04 12.89 23.06
CA LEU A 13 -1.54 12.37 24.34
C LEU A 13 -3.07 12.37 24.35
N HIS A 14 -3.71 13.44 23.87
CA HIS A 14 -5.16 13.49 23.74
C HIS A 14 -5.70 12.46 22.74
N SER A 15 -4.98 12.20 21.64
CA SER A 15 -5.33 11.14 20.68
C SER A 15 -5.14 9.73 21.27
N ILE A 16 -4.13 9.52 22.11
CA ILE A 16 -3.87 8.25 22.79
C ILE A 16 -4.96 8.00 23.83
N LEU A 17 -5.33 9.01 24.62
CA LEU A 17 -6.42 8.93 25.62
C LEU A 17 -7.79 8.65 25.00
N GLN A 18 -8.00 8.98 23.73
CA GLN A 18 -9.25 8.71 23.00
C GLN A 18 -9.24 7.35 22.29
N ASN A 19 -8.13 6.59 22.34
CA ASN A 19 -7.97 5.35 21.59
C ASN A 19 -7.41 4.23 22.46
N GLU A 20 -8.30 3.42 23.03
CA GLU A 20 -7.99 2.29 23.92
C GLU A 20 -7.21 1.12 23.24
N GLN A 21 -6.86 1.25 21.96
CA GLN A 21 -6.22 0.19 21.18
C GLN A 21 -4.68 0.24 21.18
N ILE A 22 -4.06 1.27 21.77
CA ILE A 22 -2.60 1.39 21.77
C ILE A 22 -1.98 0.42 22.80
N ARG A 23 -0.97 -0.34 22.37
CA ARG A 23 -0.26 -1.33 23.20
C ARG A 23 1.24 -1.10 23.29
N ILE A 24 1.82 -0.39 22.32
CA ILE A 24 3.26 -0.10 22.26
C ILE A 24 3.48 1.33 21.79
N ILE A 25 4.50 1.98 22.35
CA ILE A 25 5.04 3.25 21.85
C ILE A 25 6.49 3.06 21.44
N ILE A 26 6.81 3.36 20.18
CA ILE A 26 8.18 3.28 19.64
C ILE A 26 8.76 4.69 19.52
N PHE A 27 9.88 4.93 20.20
CA PHE A 27 10.69 6.12 20.08
C PHE A 27 11.85 5.85 19.14
N GLU A 28 11.76 6.44 17.94
CA GLU A 28 12.89 6.41 17.01
C GLU A 28 14.10 7.08 17.64
N ASN A 29 13.96 8.13 18.44
CA ASN A 29 15.02 8.59 19.33
C ASN A 29 14.52 8.60 20.78
N PHE A 30 15.10 7.76 21.64
CA PHE A 30 14.69 7.64 23.03
C PHE A 30 15.10 8.82 23.92
N ALA A 31 16.09 9.62 23.51
CA ALA A 31 16.45 10.85 24.25
C ALA A 31 15.26 11.83 24.34
N LEU A 32 14.36 11.76 23.36
CA LEU A 32 13.13 12.53 23.34
C LEU A 32 12.24 12.21 24.53
N TYR A 33 12.09 10.92 24.86
CA TYR A 33 11.31 10.46 26.00
C TYR A 33 11.96 10.88 27.32
N THR A 34 13.28 10.76 27.44
CA THR A 34 13.97 11.14 28.67
C THR A 34 13.90 12.64 28.95
N ASN A 35 13.92 13.46 27.90
CA ASN A 35 13.93 14.93 27.97
C ASN A 35 12.54 15.58 27.85
N LEU A 36 11.45 14.81 27.90
CA LEU A 36 10.10 15.37 27.93
C LEU A 36 9.92 16.34 29.11
N PRO A 37 9.22 17.47 28.92
CA PRO A 37 8.81 18.34 30.02
C PRO A 37 8.12 17.55 31.13
N PRO A 38 8.38 17.84 32.43
CA PRO A 38 7.96 16.99 33.54
C PRO A 38 6.47 16.62 33.55
N LEU A 39 5.59 17.58 33.24
CA LEU A 39 4.14 17.33 33.20
C LEU A 39 3.72 16.36 32.09
N GLN A 40 4.29 16.53 30.89
CA GLN A 40 3.98 15.69 29.73
C GLN A 40 4.55 14.29 29.91
N LYS A 41 5.75 14.19 30.51
CA LYS A 41 6.37 12.93 30.89
C LYS A 41 5.51 12.18 31.91
N LEU A 42 5.06 12.86 32.96
CA LEU A 42 4.17 12.28 33.97
C LEU A 42 2.88 11.76 33.33
N GLN A 43 2.24 12.54 32.45
CA GLN A 43 1.03 12.13 31.74
C GLN A 43 1.26 10.86 30.90
N LEU A 44 2.34 10.81 30.13
CA LEU A 44 2.69 9.65 29.33
C LEU A 44 3.00 8.43 30.19
N ASP A 45 3.77 8.61 31.27
CA ASP A 45 4.14 7.53 32.19
C ASP A 45 2.91 6.97 32.90
N THR A 46 2.01 7.82 33.36
CA THR A 46 0.71 7.40 33.93
C THR A 46 -0.09 6.59 32.92
N LEU A 47 -0.12 7.02 31.66
CA LEU A 47 -0.83 6.31 30.60
C LEU A 47 -0.20 4.94 30.35
N CYS A 48 1.13 4.86 30.24
CA CYS A 48 1.83 3.60 30.06
C CYS A 48 1.57 2.61 31.20
N LYS A 49 1.55 3.09 32.45
CA LYS A 49 1.26 2.27 33.62
C LYS A 49 -0.20 1.80 33.64
N ASN A 50 -1.15 2.71 33.44
CA ASN A 50 -2.58 2.41 33.54
C ASN A 50 -3.06 1.43 32.45
N TYR A 51 -2.48 1.51 31.24
CA TYR A 51 -2.88 0.69 30.11
C TYR A 51 -1.85 -0.40 29.76
N ASN A 52 -0.82 -0.58 30.60
CA ASN A 52 0.27 -1.54 30.41
C ASN A 52 0.91 -1.43 29.01
N ILE A 53 1.22 -0.21 28.58
CA ILE A 53 1.82 0.07 27.28
C ILE A 53 3.33 -0.11 27.37
N GLY A 54 3.87 -1.01 26.55
CA GLY A 54 5.31 -1.22 26.44
C GLY A 54 6.00 -0.12 25.63
N VAL A 55 7.26 0.18 25.96
CA VAL A 55 8.04 1.20 25.26
C VAL A 55 9.24 0.59 24.55
N VAL A 56 9.45 0.95 23.29
CA VAL A 56 10.67 0.63 22.54
C VAL A 56 11.47 1.90 22.35
N GLY A 57 12.75 1.87 22.69
CA GLY A 57 13.65 3.00 22.56
C GLY A 57 14.90 2.67 21.76
N PHE A 58 15.21 3.50 20.77
CA PHE A 58 16.50 3.49 20.10
C PHE A 58 17.33 4.70 20.54
N LEU A 59 18.60 4.49 20.91
CA LEU A 59 19.47 5.54 21.42
C LEU A 59 20.33 6.14 20.29
N PHE A 60 20.28 7.46 20.12
CA PHE A 60 20.90 8.19 19.00
C PHE A 60 22.06 9.10 19.46
N ASP A 61 23.13 9.12 18.68
CA ASP A 61 24.26 10.04 18.79
C ASP A 61 23.86 11.51 18.64
N GLY A 62 24.39 12.39 19.49
CA GLY A 62 24.35 13.85 19.29
C GLY A 62 23.11 14.57 19.83
N GLU A 63 22.11 13.86 20.36
CA GLU A 63 20.86 14.45 20.87
C GLU A 63 20.62 14.09 22.34
N GLY A 64 21.60 14.38 23.22
CA GLY A 64 21.52 14.12 24.66
C GLY A 64 22.48 13.05 25.18
N PHE A 65 23.21 12.39 24.28
CA PHE A 65 24.26 11.42 24.60
C PHE A 65 25.57 11.79 23.92
N THR A 66 26.68 11.59 24.61
CA THR A 66 28.02 11.85 24.07
C THR A 66 28.29 10.99 22.85
N THR A 67 29.02 11.56 21.89
CA THR A 67 29.47 10.85 20.68
C THR A 67 30.91 10.35 20.82
N GLU A 68 31.71 10.93 21.72
CA GLU A 68 33.13 10.62 21.87
C GLU A 68 33.38 9.19 22.40
N GLY A 69 34.33 8.47 21.79
CA GLY A 69 34.69 7.12 22.19
C GLY A 69 35.29 7.02 23.59
N GLY A 70 34.81 6.05 24.37
CA GLY A 70 35.22 5.80 25.76
C GLY A 70 34.46 6.62 26.80
N THR A 71 33.43 7.36 26.39
CA THR A 71 32.59 8.15 27.28
C THR A 71 31.36 7.37 27.75
N TRP A 72 30.82 7.80 28.88
CA TRP A 72 29.64 7.23 29.54
C TRP A 72 28.61 8.35 29.73
N SER A 73 27.35 8.07 29.41
CA SER A 73 26.24 9.01 29.65
C SER A 73 25.10 8.32 30.39
N LYS A 74 24.49 8.98 31.38
CA LYS A 74 23.28 8.48 32.04
C LYS A 74 22.07 8.62 31.11
N ILE A 75 21.16 7.65 31.11
CA ILE A 75 19.94 7.68 30.30
C ILE A 75 18.79 8.30 31.10
N GLY A 76 18.70 9.63 31.09
CA GLY A 76 17.69 10.38 31.85
C GLY A 76 17.71 10.02 33.33
N GLU A 77 16.57 9.62 33.88
CA GLU A 77 16.46 9.17 35.28
C GLU A 77 16.61 7.66 35.48
N LEU A 78 16.75 6.89 34.39
CA LEU A 78 16.92 5.45 34.49
C LEU A 78 18.29 5.13 35.12
N PRO A 79 18.39 4.11 35.98
CA PRO A 79 19.67 3.63 36.54
C PRO A 79 20.48 2.82 35.50
N LEU A 80 20.74 3.46 34.37
CA LEU A 80 21.34 2.88 33.18
C LEU A 80 22.30 3.87 32.50
N TYR A 81 23.48 3.37 32.13
CA TYR A 81 24.43 4.10 31.30
C TYR A 81 24.38 3.62 29.84
N ILE A 82 24.64 4.55 28.93
CA ILE A 82 25.14 4.25 27.59
C ILE A 82 26.67 4.46 27.58
N HIS A 83 27.42 3.44 27.14
CA HIS A 83 28.87 3.47 27.02
C HIS A 83 29.29 3.46 25.56
N ARG A 84 30.08 4.46 25.15
CA ARG A 84 30.63 4.57 23.79
C ARG A 84 31.96 3.84 23.70
N LEU A 85 32.10 2.93 22.73
CA LEU A 85 33.29 2.10 22.61
C LEU A 85 34.37 2.75 21.76
N ARG A 86 35.60 2.87 22.28
CA ARG A 86 36.74 3.43 21.52
C ARG A 86 37.12 2.63 20.27
N LYS A 87 36.76 1.36 20.22
CA LYS A 87 37.06 0.43 19.12
C LYS A 87 35.79 -0.37 18.77
N PRO A 88 35.66 -0.84 17.52
CA PRO A 88 34.61 -1.79 17.17
C PRO A 88 34.68 -3.01 18.10
N PRO A 89 33.56 -3.41 18.72
CA PRO A 89 33.52 -4.61 19.54
C PRO A 89 33.54 -5.87 18.66
N GLN A 90 33.84 -6.99 19.31
CA GLN A 90 33.92 -8.29 18.66
C GLN A 90 32.68 -9.11 18.98
N GLY A 91 32.11 -9.70 17.93
CA GLY A 91 31.03 -10.64 18.01
C GLY A 91 29.66 -10.07 18.35
N PHE A 92 28.64 -10.86 18.04
CA PHE A 92 27.26 -10.63 18.37
C PHE A 92 26.68 -11.88 19.01
N TYR A 93 26.10 -11.72 20.19
CA TYR A 93 25.64 -12.82 21.02
C TYR A 93 24.19 -12.60 21.43
N THR A 94 23.35 -13.64 21.36
CA THR A 94 22.00 -13.64 21.92
C THR A 94 22.01 -14.34 23.27
N SER A 95 21.33 -13.75 24.25
CA SER A 95 21.27 -14.29 25.62
C SER A 95 20.49 -15.60 25.67
N LEU A 96 21.01 -16.57 26.43
CA LEU A 96 20.37 -17.87 26.65
C LEU A 96 19.04 -17.73 27.41
N ASN A 97 18.98 -16.82 28.38
CA ASN A 97 17.89 -16.69 29.36
C ASN A 97 16.90 -15.56 29.03
N ALA A 98 17.04 -14.91 27.88
CA ALA A 98 16.17 -13.81 27.49
C ALA A 98 14.78 -14.32 27.08
N SER A 99 13.77 -14.08 27.93
CA SER A 99 12.38 -14.50 27.71
C SER A 99 11.70 -13.87 26.47
N ILE A 100 12.27 -12.78 25.95
CA ILE A 100 11.75 -12.03 24.81
C ILE A 100 12.02 -12.71 23.46
N LEU A 101 13.03 -13.59 23.38
CA LEU A 101 13.53 -14.16 22.14
C LEU A 101 12.58 -15.28 21.66
N ARG A 102 11.61 -14.91 20.84
CA ARG A 102 10.58 -15.83 20.31
C ARG A 102 10.91 -16.26 18.89
N VAL A 103 11.17 -15.31 18.00
CA VAL A 103 11.56 -15.48 16.61
C VAL A 103 13.07 -15.68 16.55
N THR A 104 13.86 -14.86 17.23
CA THR A 104 15.30 -15.07 17.37
C THR A 104 15.55 -16.24 18.31
N ARG A 105 16.58 -17.04 18.01
CA ARG A 105 17.00 -18.14 18.88
C ARG A 105 17.98 -17.65 19.95
N SER A 106 17.79 -18.10 21.18
CA SER A 106 18.67 -17.79 22.31
C SER A 106 20.02 -18.52 22.20
N GLY A 107 21.04 -18.00 22.89
CA GLY A 107 22.36 -18.63 22.99
C GLY A 107 23.16 -18.71 21.69
N ARG A 108 22.89 -17.85 20.71
CA ARG A 108 23.60 -17.81 19.42
C ARG A 108 24.77 -16.84 19.46
N MET A 109 25.81 -17.18 18.70
CA MET A 109 27.08 -16.48 18.70
C MET A 109 27.61 -16.36 17.27
N ASN A 110 28.01 -15.15 16.92
CA ASN A 110 28.93 -14.89 15.82
C ASN A 110 30.14 -14.17 16.43
N PRO A 111 31.37 -14.70 16.36
CA PRO A 111 32.55 -14.06 16.94
C PRO A 111 33.17 -12.95 16.07
N ASP A 112 32.71 -12.77 14.82
CA ASP A 112 33.26 -11.82 13.88
C ASP A 112 33.16 -10.37 14.39
N THR A 113 34.06 -9.50 13.93
CA THR A 113 34.04 -8.08 14.30
C THR A 113 32.70 -7.47 13.89
N LEU A 114 32.04 -6.82 14.86
CA LEU A 114 30.71 -6.28 14.61
C LEU A 114 30.85 -4.88 14.00
N GLU A 115 30.69 -4.80 12.68
CA GLU A 115 30.68 -3.54 11.94
C GLU A 115 29.23 -3.05 11.73
N ILE A 116 28.99 -1.75 11.93
CA ILE A 116 27.73 -1.12 11.53
C ILE A 116 27.79 -0.94 10.01
N GLY A 117 26.88 -1.58 9.30
CA GLY A 117 26.75 -1.40 7.85
C GLY A 117 26.49 0.08 7.51
N LYS A 118 27.26 0.65 6.59
CA LYS A 118 26.92 1.94 5.97
C LYS A 118 25.58 1.79 5.26
N GLN A 119 24.50 2.33 5.81
CA GLN A 119 23.26 2.47 5.03
C GLN A 119 23.49 3.53 3.96
N ILE A 120 23.63 3.07 2.71
CA ILE A 120 23.47 3.87 1.51
C ILE A 120 21.97 4.18 1.40
N ASN A 121 21.53 5.32 1.90
CA ASN A 121 20.22 5.85 1.56
C ASN A 121 20.33 6.59 0.23
N GLY A 122 19.59 6.12 -0.77
CA GLY A 122 19.37 6.84 -2.02
C GLY A 122 18.57 8.12 -1.76
N ALA A 123 19.22 9.27 -1.91
CA ALA A 123 18.75 10.49 -2.56
C ALA A 123 19.76 11.61 -2.28
N GLY A 124 20.63 11.90 -3.24
CA GLY A 124 21.56 13.03 -3.21
C GLY A 124 23.02 12.59 -3.21
N ASN A 125 23.71 12.92 -4.31
CA ASN A 125 25.16 12.91 -4.39
C ASN A 125 25.76 13.70 -3.23
N GLN A 126 26.39 13.01 -2.27
CA GLN A 126 27.61 13.45 -1.61
C GLN A 126 28.20 12.27 -0.83
N SER A 127 29.34 11.75 -1.31
CA SER A 127 30.19 10.84 -0.55
C SER A 127 30.88 11.63 0.56
N GLN A 128 30.18 11.92 1.65
CA GLN A 128 30.84 12.25 2.90
C GLN A 128 31.10 10.95 3.64
N THR A 129 32.37 10.54 3.65
CA THR A 129 32.93 9.58 4.59
C THR A 129 32.82 10.15 6.00
N GLN A 130 31.62 10.17 6.58
CA GLN A 130 31.48 10.30 8.02
C GLN A 130 32.02 9.02 8.64
N THR A 131 33.18 9.14 9.29
CA THR A 131 33.73 8.18 10.23
C THR A 131 32.61 7.78 11.18
N VAL A 132 32.15 6.52 11.11
CA VAL A 132 31.15 5.97 12.02
C VAL A 132 31.73 6.08 13.42
N CYS A 133 31.20 7.03 14.18
CA CYS A 133 31.57 7.21 15.57
C CYS A 133 31.13 5.97 16.36
N CYS A 134 32.03 5.51 17.21
CA CYS A 134 31.94 4.48 18.25
C CYS A 134 30.55 3.86 18.50
N MET A 135 30.42 2.55 18.23
CA MET A 135 29.31 1.71 18.71
C MET A 135 29.07 1.92 20.20
N ALA A 136 27.82 1.80 20.63
CA ALA A 136 27.45 1.95 22.01
C ALA A 136 26.90 0.65 22.60
N THR A 137 27.00 0.55 23.92
CA THR A 137 26.45 -0.53 24.74
C THR A 137 25.67 0.04 25.93
N LEU A 138 24.81 -0.77 26.52
CA LEU A 138 24.00 -0.44 27.68
C LEU A 138 24.55 -1.14 28.91
N VAL A 139 24.69 -0.40 29.99
CA VAL A 139 25.31 -0.88 31.22
C VAL A 139 24.50 -0.42 32.44
N PRO A 140 23.81 -1.34 33.13
CA PRO A 140 23.10 -1.05 34.37
C PRO A 140 24.01 -0.53 35.47
N PHE A 141 23.45 0.28 36.37
CA PHE A 141 24.13 0.64 37.61
C PHE A 141 24.33 -0.59 38.50
N THR A 142 25.38 -0.57 39.31
CA THR A 142 25.83 -1.76 40.06
C THR A 142 24.77 -2.38 40.95
N ASN A 143 23.99 -1.55 41.64
CA ASN A 143 22.97 -1.99 42.58
C ASN A 143 21.58 -2.13 41.93
N ASN A 144 21.48 -1.99 40.60
CA ASN A 144 20.21 -1.95 39.85
C ASN A 144 20.14 -2.99 38.73
N LYS A 145 21.07 -3.95 38.68
CA LYS A 145 21.10 -5.02 37.67
C LYS A 145 19.79 -5.79 37.58
N GLN A 146 19.13 -6.02 38.72
CA GLN A 146 17.86 -6.73 38.82
C GLN A 146 16.72 -6.07 38.03
N PHE A 147 16.84 -4.80 37.65
CA PHE A 147 15.84 -4.09 36.83
C PHE A 147 15.97 -4.41 35.35
N TYR A 148 17.03 -5.10 34.94
CA TYR A 148 17.40 -5.23 33.55
C TYR A 148 17.73 -6.67 33.17
N SER A 149 17.23 -7.11 32.02
CA SER A 149 17.56 -8.40 31.42
C SER A 149 18.28 -8.18 30.09
N THR A 150 19.41 -8.85 29.88
CA THR A 150 20.18 -8.72 28.64
C THR A 150 19.57 -9.60 27.55
N ILE A 151 19.31 -9.01 26.38
CA ILE A 151 18.72 -9.69 25.22
C ILE A 151 19.81 -10.07 24.23
N ALA A 152 20.65 -9.10 23.87
CA ALA A 152 21.80 -9.29 22.99
C ALA A 152 22.99 -8.48 23.51
N PHE A 153 24.20 -8.97 23.27
CA PHE A 153 25.44 -8.39 23.81
C PHE A 153 26.63 -8.62 22.87
N THR A 154 27.77 -8.02 23.20
CA THR A 154 29.00 -8.05 22.41
C THR A 154 30.24 -8.04 23.31
N LYS A 155 31.37 -8.54 22.81
CA LYS A 155 32.67 -8.49 23.50
C LYS A 155 33.32 -7.14 23.27
N THR A 156 33.58 -6.42 24.36
CA THR A 156 34.09 -5.04 24.32
C THR A 156 35.57 -4.94 24.70
N GLY A 157 36.15 -5.99 25.29
CA GLY A 157 37.56 -6.03 25.68
C GLY A 157 37.93 -7.28 26.48
N GLU A 158 39.09 -7.25 27.12
CA GLU A 158 39.63 -8.31 27.99
C GLU A 158 40.28 -7.67 29.24
N TYR A 159 40.29 -8.39 30.38
CA TYR A 159 40.93 -7.94 31.64
C TYR A 159 41.83 -9.01 32.25
N SER A 160 42.85 -8.60 33.02
CA SER A 160 43.72 -9.51 33.79
C SER A 160 43.39 -9.48 35.29
N LYS A 161 43.63 -10.58 36.02
CA LYS A 161 43.35 -10.73 37.47
C LYS A 161 43.98 -9.64 38.38
N ARG A 162 44.89 -8.79 37.88
CA ARG A 162 45.55 -7.73 38.65
C ARG A 162 44.78 -6.41 38.74
N ILE A 163 43.71 -6.21 37.95
CA ILE A 163 42.93 -4.97 37.95
C ILE A 163 41.61 -5.20 38.70
N ARG A 164 41.47 -4.60 39.89
CA ARG A 164 40.32 -4.80 40.81
C ARG A 164 39.21 -3.75 40.69
N ASN A 165 39.37 -2.71 39.88
CA ASN A 165 38.35 -1.66 39.72
C ASN A 165 37.63 -1.83 38.38
N TYR A 166 36.45 -2.42 38.39
CA TYR A 166 35.50 -2.30 37.29
C TYR A 166 34.17 -1.74 37.83
N ASP A 167 33.90 -0.47 37.50
CA ASP A 167 32.60 0.19 37.62
C ASP A 167 31.67 -0.14 36.44
N SER A 168 31.93 -1.21 35.69
CA SER A 168 31.06 -1.65 34.60
C SER A 168 30.89 -3.15 34.67
N LEU A 169 29.72 -3.59 35.11
CA LEU A 169 29.51 -5.01 35.31
C LEU A 169 29.38 -5.73 33.97
N PRO A 170 30.16 -6.80 33.75
CA PRO A 170 29.98 -7.65 32.58
C PRO A 170 28.56 -8.22 32.55
N VAL A 171 28.02 -8.39 31.34
CA VAL A 171 26.96 -9.37 31.11
C VAL A 171 27.46 -10.71 31.63
N ASP A 172 26.62 -11.41 32.40
CA ASP A 172 26.99 -12.70 32.97
C ASP A 172 27.38 -13.68 31.86
N VAL A 173 28.57 -14.27 31.99
CA VAL A 173 29.14 -15.16 30.99
C VAL A 173 28.32 -16.45 30.86
N GLU A 174 27.54 -16.80 31.89
CA GLU A 174 26.55 -17.88 31.89
C GLU A 174 25.37 -17.64 30.90
N SER A 175 25.27 -16.43 30.34
CA SER A 175 24.28 -16.12 29.29
C SER A 175 24.64 -16.70 27.91
N CYS A 176 25.78 -17.38 27.76
CA CYS A 176 26.26 -18.04 26.54
C CYS A 176 26.10 -19.58 26.60
N ALA A 177 25.72 -20.22 25.49
CA ALA A 177 25.52 -21.67 25.43
C ALA A 177 26.80 -22.52 25.42
N ASP A 178 27.97 -21.93 25.17
CA ASP A 178 29.22 -22.66 24.89
C ASP A 178 30.41 -22.06 25.67
N TYR A 179 30.30 -22.06 27.00
CA TYR A 179 31.38 -21.60 27.87
C TYR A 179 32.31 -22.76 28.23
N SER A 180 33.48 -22.82 27.59
CA SER A 180 34.60 -23.61 28.08
C SER A 180 35.37 -22.80 29.13
N THR A 181 35.61 -23.40 30.29
CA THR A 181 36.21 -22.78 31.48
C THR A 181 37.73 -22.60 31.44
N GLU A 182 38.38 -22.80 30.29
CA GLU A 182 39.85 -22.83 30.22
C GLU A 182 40.44 -21.56 29.58
N SER A 183 40.74 -20.55 30.41
CA SER A 183 41.63 -19.44 30.00
C SER A 183 43.09 -19.84 30.25
N HIS A 184 43.83 -20.24 29.22
CA HIS A 184 45.27 -20.53 29.34
C HIS A 184 46.16 -19.29 29.55
N SER A 185 45.62 -18.07 29.50
CA SER A 185 46.37 -16.81 29.48
C SER A 185 46.17 -15.86 30.67
N GLY A 186 45.33 -16.21 31.66
CA GLY A 186 45.07 -15.34 32.83
C GLY A 186 44.33 -14.02 32.52
N THR A 187 43.72 -13.92 31.35
CA THR A 187 42.87 -12.81 30.90
C THR A 187 41.44 -13.30 30.63
N PHE A 188 40.44 -12.46 30.92
CA PHE A 188 39.01 -12.78 30.81
C PHE A 188 38.30 -11.77 29.92
N PRO A 189 37.37 -12.20 29.05
CA PRO A 189 36.60 -11.31 28.18
C PRO A 189 35.61 -10.44 28.97
N VAL A 190 35.37 -9.21 28.48
CA VAL A 190 34.36 -8.28 29.00
C VAL A 190 33.21 -8.14 28.00
N TYR A 191 32.00 -8.44 28.44
CA TYR A 191 30.78 -8.36 27.62
C TYR A 191 29.86 -7.25 28.09
N GLN A 192 29.23 -6.54 27.15
CA GLN A 192 28.26 -5.47 27.44
C GLN A 192 27.05 -5.57 26.50
N SER A 193 25.88 -5.14 26.99
CA SER A 193 24.60 -5.33 26.30
C SER A 193 24.44 -4.39 25.11
N LEU A 194 23.97 -4.91 23.98
CA LEU A 194 23.56 -4.15 22.80
C LEU A 194 22.05 -3.87 22.80
N VAL A 195 21.28 -4.83 23.33
CA VAL A 195 19.83 -4.75 23.49
C VAL A 195 19.47 -5.24 24.88
N LEU A 196 18.66 -4.48 25.57
CA LEU A 196 18.39 -4.69 27.00
C LEU A 196 16.92 -4.43 27.32
N GLU A 197 16.32 -5.34 28.08
CA GLU A 197 14.96 -5.23 28.59
C GLU A 197 14.99 -4.55 29.95
N ASP A 198 14.27 -3.45 30.10
CA ASP A 198 13.85 -2.90 31.39
C ASP A 198 12.56 -3.60 31.81
N VAL A 199 12.63 -4.41 32.86
CA VAL A 199 11.47 -5.18 33.34
C VAL A 199 10.44 -4.31 34.06
N GLY A 200 10.70 -3.00 34.21
CA GLY A 200 9.79 -2.03 34.80
C GLY A 200 9.81 -1.99 36.33
N LEU A 201 10.80 -2.60 36.97
CA LEU A 201 10.93 -2.60 38.44
C LEU A 201 11.30 -1.22 39.03
N PHE A 202 11.84 -0.31 38.21
CA PHE A 202 12.21 1.02 38.67
C PHE A 202 11.02 1.98 38.76
N ASP A 203 10.18 2.02 37.72
CA ASP A 203 9.09 3.01 37.61
C ASP A 203 7.75 2.42 37.14
N GLY A 204 7.64 1.10 36.97
CA GLY A 204 6.42 0.40 36.57
C GLY A 204 6.18 0.33 35.06
N ILE A 205 7.14 0.73 34.22
CA ILE A 205 7.00 0.72 32.77
C ILE A 205 7.99 -0.27 32.16
N GLN A 206 7.49 -1.26 31.43
CA GLN A 206 8.34 -2.21 30.73
C GLN A 206 8.88 -1.61 29.43
N ARG A 207 10.19 -1.76 29.18
CA ARG A 207 10.85 -1.19 28.00
C ARG A 207 11.83 -2.16 27.38
N VAL A 208 12.11 -1.96 26.10
CA VAL A 208 13.27 -2.56 25.44
C VAL A 208 14.07 -1.48 24.74
N LEU A 209 15.36 -1.44 25.06
CA LEU A 209 16.27 -0.39 24.62
C LEU A 209 17.34 -0.98 23.70
N PHE A 210 17.51 -0.33 22.55
CA PHE A 210 18.55 -0.63 21.57
C PHE A 210 19.63 0.44 21.67
N ALA A 211 20.88 0.01 21.86
CA ALA A 211 22.05 0.90 21.93
C ALA A 211 22.43 1.53 20.58
N PHE A 212 21.69 1.21 19.52
CA PHE A 212 21.97 1.58 18.14
C PHE A 212 20.67 1.89 17.40
N ARG A 213 20.79 2.52 16.22
CA ARG A 213 19.64 2.91 15.40
C ARG A 213 18.95 1.70 14.75
N PRO A 214 17.65 1.81 14.38
CA PRO A 214 17.00 0.79 13.56
C PRO A 214 17.83 0.48 12.30
N GLY A 215 18.07 -0.81 12.01
CA GLY A 215 18.88 -1.23 10.87
C GLY A 215 20.41 -1.12 11.06
N GLY A 216 20.90 -0.72 12.23
CA GLY A 216 22.34 -0.57 12.50
C GLY A 216 23.14 -1.88 12.54
N ILE A 217 22.48 -3.00 12.83
CA ILE A 217 23.05 -4.36 12.81
C ILE A 217 22.10 -5.29 12.07
N TRP A 218 22.62 -6.31 11.37
CA TRP A 218 21.84 -7.22 10.52
C TRP A 218 20.68 -7.93 11.25
N LEU A 219 20.80 -8.26 12.54
CA LEU A 219 19.74 -8.93 13.33
C LEU A 219 18.71 -7.95 13.93
N SER A 220 18.95 -6.64 13.87
CA SER A 220 18.14 -5.63 14.57
C SER A 220 16.65 -5.71 14.25
N SER A 221 16.31 -5.96 12.99
CA SER A 221 14.92 -6.09 12.55
C SER A 221 14.20 -7.29 13.17
N ILE A 222 14.90 -8.41 13.39
CA ILE A 222 14.31 -9.61 14.00
C ILE A 222 14.13 -9.41 15.51
N LEU A 223 15.12 -8.81 16.17
CA LEU A 223 15.01 -8.46 17.61
C LEU A 223 13.92 -7.41 17.87
N LEU A 224 13.72 -6.47 16.96
CA LEU A 224 12.61 -5.52 17.03
C LEU A 224 11.27 -6.24 16.89
N LEU A 225 11.17 -7.23 15.99
CA LEU A 225 9.95 -8.03 15.86
C LEU A 225 9.63 -8.79 17.15
N ASP A 226 10.64 -9.43 17.77
CA ASP A 226 10.51 -10.07 19.08
C ASP A 226 10.06 -9.10 20.16
N THR A 227 10.66 -7.91 20.17
CA THR A 227 10.30 -6.84 21.09
C THR A 227 8.83 -6.43 20.96
N ILE A 228 8.35 -6.23 19.73
CA ILE A 228 6.97 -5.81 19.47
C ILE A 228 5.99 -6.91 19.89
N VAL A 229 6.28 -8.16 19.52
CA VAL A 229 5.44 -9.31 19.90
C VAL A 229 5.35 -9.44 21.42
N TYR A 230 6.49 -9.36 22.10
CA TYR A 230 6.58 -9.52 23.55
C TYR A 230 5.91 -8.38 24.33
N LEU A 231 6.23 -7.13 24.01
CA LEU A 231 5.66 -5.96 24.70
C LEU A 231 4.16 -5.80 24.44
N SER A 232 3.66 -6.28 23.29
CA SER A 232 2.23 -6.31 23.00
C SER A 232 1.47 -7.42 23.71
N LYS A 233 2.17 -8.25 24.51
CA LYS A 233 1.62 -9.42 25.20
C LYS A 233 0.93 -10.39 24.24
N GLY A 234 1.52 -10.57 23.05
CA GLY A 234 1.00 -11.45 22.01
C GLY A 234 -0.19 -10.90 21.22
N THR A 235 -0.57 -9.62 21.41
CA THR A 235 -1.59 -8.95 20.59
C THR A 235 -1.09 -8.77 19.15
N PHE A 236 0.19 -8.46 18.97
CA PHE A 236 0.85 -8.50 17.66
C PHE A 236 1.57 -9.83 17.47
N HIS A 237 1.53 -10.29 16.22
CA HIS A 237 2.11 -11.55 15.79
C HIS A 237 3.31 -11.29 14.88
N ALA A 238 4.25 -12.23 14.83
CA ALA A 238 5.41 -12.16 13.93
C ALA A 238 4.99 -12.23 12.44
N SER A 239 3.76 -12.65 12.20
CA SER A 239 3.13 -12.78 10.90
C SER A 239 1.60 -12.65 11.04
N PRO A 240 0.87 -12.21 10.00
CA PRO A 240 -0.58 -12.17 10.09
C PRO A 240 -1.13 -13.58 10.37
N PRO A 241 -2.06 -13.73 11.33
CA PRO A 241 -2.65 -15.03 11.63
C PRO A 241 -3.49 -15.52 10.44
N SER A 242 -3.44 -16.82 10.16
CA SER A 242 -4.38 -17.49 9.24
C SER A 242 -5.34 -18.31 10.08
N SER A 243 -6.64 -18.25 9.78
CA SER A 243 -7.65 -19.13 10.42
C SER A 243 -7.46 -20.60 10.03
N HIS A 244 -6.81 -20.86 8.90
CA HIS A 244 -6.49 -22.17 8.38
C HIS A 244 -5.06 -22.15 7.81
N PRO A 245 -4.02 -22.25 8.65
CA PRO A 245 -2.64 -22.33 8.17
C PRO A 245 -2.38 -23.58 7.34
N PHE A 246 -3.25 -24.59 7.47
CA PHE A 246 -3.15 -25.88 6.81
C PHE A 246 -4.50 -26.28 6.22
N SER A 247 -4.51 -26.59 4.93
CA SER A 247 -5.66 -27.23 4.29
C SER A 247 -5.83 -28.66 4.83
N SER A 248 -7.02 -29.24 4.73
CA SER A 248 -7.26 -30.65 5.11
C SER A 248 -6.32 -31.62 4.37
N GLN A 249 -5.88 -31.25 3.16
CA GLN A 249 -4.92 -31.98 2.34
C GLN A 249 -3.50 -32.04 2.94
N PHE A 250 -3.11 -31.09 3.81
CA PHE A 250 -1.77 -31.02 4.41
C PHE A 250 -1.73 -31.35 5.90
N SER A 251 -2.86 -31.77 6.49
CA SER A 251 -2.91 -32.36 7.84
C SER A 251 -1.85 -33.46 8.03
N GLY A 252 -1.58 -34.25 6.99
CA GLY A 252 -0.58 -35.32 6.98
C GLY A 252 0.89 -34.88 6.97
N ILE A 253 1.19 -33.63 6.57
CA ILE A 253 2.54 -33.06 6.64
C ILE A 253 2.78 -32.42 8.01
N VAL A 254 1.77 -31.73 8.53
CA VAL A 254 1.77 -31.18 9.90
C VAL A 254 1.89 -32.29 10.94
N SER A 255 1.17 -33.39 10.75
CA SER A 255 1.23 -34.57 11.63
C SER A 255 2.60 -35.24 11.64
N LYS A 256 3.39 -35.12 10.55
CA LYS A 256 4.78 -35.61 10.48
C LYS A 256 5.78 -34.66 11.14
N MET A 257 5.44 -33.38 11.29
CA MET A 257 6.33 -32.37 11.89
C MET A 257 6.14 -32.19 13.40
N ASN A 258 5.22 -32.94 14.04
CA ASN A 258 4.86 -32.76 15.46
C ASN A 258 4.57 -31.29 15.83
N ILE A 259 4.03 -30.49 14.90
CA ILE A 259 3.65 -29.10 15.16
C ILE A 259 2.26 -29.10 15.77
N SER A 260 2.10 -28.50 16.95
CA SER A 260 0.80 -28.28 17.56
C SER A 260 -0.02 -27.31 16.71
N SER A 261 -1.35 -27.49 16.68
CA SER A 261 -2.27 -26.55 16.03
C SER A 261 -2.41 -25.22 16.79
N SER A 262 -1.56 -24.95 17.79
CA SER A 262 -1.61 -23.71 18.56
C SER A 262 -1.20 -22.51 17.71
N LEU A 263 -1.96 -21.43 17.80
CA LEU A 263 -1.68 -20.15 17.12
C LEU A 263 -0.25 -19.66 17.36
N ASN A 264 0.34 -19.98 18.51
CA ASN A 264 1.69 -19.58 18.89
C ASN A 264 2.80 -20.25 18.06
N GLU A 265 2.65 -21.52 17.68
CA GLU A 265 3.62 -22.21 16.82
C GLU A 265 3.44 -21.87 15.33
N LEU A 266 2.19 -21.66 14.92
CA LEU A 266 1.82 -21.32 13.54
C LEU A 266 2.41 -19.97 13.08
N ASP A 267 2.57 -19.04 14.01
CA ASP A 267 3.13 -17.71 13.78
C ASP A 267 4.62 -17.75 13.34
N LEU A 268 5.35 -18.83 13.66
CA LEU A 268 6.74 -19.02 13.29
C LEU A 268 6.94 -19.79 11.97
N LEU A 269 5.86 -20.18 11.29
CA LEU A 269 5.95 -20.89 10.01
C LEU A 269 6.21 -19.92 8.86
N ARG A 270 7.18 -20.27 8.01
CA ARG A 270 7.46 -19.55 6.75
C ARG A 270 7.51 -20.53 5.58
N TRP A 271 6.78 -20.18 4.53
CA TRP A 271 6.70 -20.97 3.31
C TRP A 271 7.84 -20.59 2.36
N VAL A 272 8.46 -21.60 1.75
CA VAL A 272 9.55 -21.45 0.80
C VAL A 272 9.21 -22.20 -0.47
N LEU A 273 9.40 -21.53 -1.60
CA LEU A 273 9.30 -22.10 -2.95
C LEU A 273 10.44 -21.52 -3.78
N VAL A 274 11.13 -22.39 -4.53
CA VAL A 274 12.21 -22.00 -5.43
C VAL A 274 11.85 -22.45 -6.84
N ASP A 275 11.52 -21.47 -7.67
CA ASP A 275 11.26 -21.66 -9.10
C ASP A 275 12.56 -21.52 -9.89
N ILE A 276 12.79 -22.46 -10.80
CA ILE A 276 13.90 -22.44 -11.75
C ILE A 276 13.28 -22.33 -13.14
N ASP A 277 13.41 -21.15 -13.73
CA ASP A 277 12.89 -20.87 -15.06
C ASP A 277 13.85 -21.41 -16.14
N ASP A 278 13.39 -21.38 -17.39
CA ASP A 278 14.22 -21.59 -18.58
C ASP A 278 14.80 -23.02 -18.74
N VAL A 279 14.15 -24.03 -18.15
CA VAL A 279 14.55 -25.42 -18.37
C VAL A 279 14.35 -25.80 -19.84
N PHE A 280 15.41 -26.38 -20.43
CA PHE A 280 15.62 -26.66 -21.86
C PHE A 280 15.95 -25.46 -22.75
N VAL A 281 15.89 -24.23 -22.25
CA VAL A 281 16.26 -23.05 -23.04
C VAL A 281 17.79 -22.93 -23.07
N PRO A 282 18.42 -22.86 -24.27
CA PRO A 282 19.85 -22.71 -24.38
C PRO A 282 20.26 -21.27 -24.06
N ASP A 283 21.21 -21.10 -23.13
CA ASP A 283 21.89 -19.83 -22.90
C ASP A 283 23.26 -19.86 -23.61
N ARG A 284 23.64 -18.75 -24.25
CA ARG A 284 24.94 -18.63 -24.94
C ARG A 284 26.12 -18.66 -23.97
N ASN A 285 25.90 -18.31 -22.70
CA ASN A 285 26.96 -18.15 -21.70
C ASN A 285 26.86 -19.13 -20.52
N VAL A 286 25.82 -19.97 -20.48
CA VAL A 286 25.57 -20.91 -19.37
C VAL A 286 25.32 -22.30 -19.93
N HIS A 287 26.20 -23.24 -19.60
CA HIS A 287 26.05 -24.65 -19.97
C HIS A 287 25.75 -25.47 -18.72
N GLN A 288 24.54 -26.03 -18.68
CA GLN A 288 24.15 -26.95 -17.63
C GLN A 288 24.82 -28.31 -17.85
N SER A 289 25.34 -28.91 -16.78
CA SER A 289 25.97 -30.24 -16.81
C SER A 289 25.14 -31.27 -16.03
N ILE A 290 25.43 -32.55 -16.22
CA ILE A 290 24.86 -33.64 -15.40
C ILE A 290 25.18 -33.43 -13.91
N ASP A 291 26.39 -32.93 -13.61
CA ASP A 291 26.82 -32.69 -12.23
C ASP A 291 25.99 -31.59 -11.55
N ASP A 292 25.49 -30.62 -12.30
CA ASP A 292 24.63 -29.56 -11.76
C ASP A 292 23.27 -30.11 -11.36
N ILE A 293 22.70 -31.03 -12.16
CA ILE A 293 21.46 -31.74 -11.81
C ILE A 293 21.66 -32.61 -10.57
N ASN A 294 22.79 -33.31 -10.48
CA ASN A 294 23.15 -34.09 -9.30
C ASN A 294 23.32 -33.21 -8.06
N ALA A 295 23.95 -32.03 -8.22
CA ALA A 295 24.09 -31.06 -7.14
C ALA A 295 22.73 -30.55 -6.64
N MET A 296 21.79 -30.25 -7.55
CA MET A 296 20.42 -29.88 -7.18
C MET A 296 19.71 -30.99 -6.40
N ILE A 297 19.80 -32.24 -6.86
CA ILE A 297 19.19 -33.40 -6.15
C ILE A 297 19.84 -33.58 -4.78
N LYS A 298 21.16 -33.44 -4.67
CA LYS A 298 21.90 -33.53 -3.41
C LYS A 298 21.47 -32.44 -2.43
N ALA A 299 21.42 -31.18 -2.88
CA ALA A 299 20.99 -30.05 -2.05
C ALA A 299 19.53 -30.19 -1.61
N GLN A 300 18.63 -30.57 -2.54
CA GLN A 300 17.23 -30.85 -2.23
C GLN A 300 17.09 -31.92 -1.13
N ASN A 301 17.84 -33.02 -1.23
CA ASN A 301 17.82 -34.07 -0.21
C ASN A 301 18.39 -33.61 1.13
N TYR A 302 19.43 -32.78 1.13
CA TYR A 302 19.97 -32.17 2.34
C TYR A 302 18.96 -31.22 2.98
N TRP A 303 18.37 -30.31 2.23
CA TRP A 303 17.39 -29.34 2.75
C TRP A 303 16.10 -30.00 3.25
N ARG A 304 15.70 -31.16 2.69
CA ARG A 304 14.58 -31.95 3.22
C ARG A 304 14.75 -32.39 4.68
N THR A 305 15.97 -32.38 5.22
CA THR A 305 16.23 -32.71 6.63
C THR A 305 15.70 -31.64 7.60
N PHE A 306 15.54 -30.39 7.14
CA PHE A 306 15.05 -29.27 7.96
C PHE A 306 13.95 -28.42 7.29
N ILE A 307 13.65 -28.64 6.01
CA ILE A 307 12.49 -28.13 5.26
C ILE A 307 11.73 -29.33 4.70
N PRO A 308 10.83 -29.96 5.48
CA PRO A 308 10.24 -31.22 5.07
C PRO A 308 9.46 -31.09 3.75
N GLY A 309 9.69 -32.04 2.84
CA GLY A 309 9.07 -32.06 1.53
C GLY A 309 9.67 -31.10 0.50
N PHE A 310 10.74 -30.35 0.82
CA PHE A 310 11.37 -29.40 -0.10
C PHE A 310 11.59 -30.00 -1.49
N THR A 311 11.10 -29.32 -2.52
CA THR A 311 11.19 -29.77 -3.92
C THR A 311 11.37 -28.56 -4.82
N PHE A 312 12.40 -28.56 -5.68
CA PHE A 312 12.57 -27.53 -6.70
C PHE A 312 11.43 -27.60 -7.73
N ASN A 313 10.98 -26.43 -8.17
CA ASN A 313 9.91 -26.29 -9.15
C ASN A 313 10.49 -25.79 -10.49
N LEU A 314 10.34 -26.58 -11.55
CA LEU A 314 11.04 -26.38 -12.82
C LEU A 314 10.09 -25.85 -13.91
N GLY A 315 10.40 -24.66 -14.42
CA GLY A 315 9.71 -24.02 -15.53
C GLY A 315 10.32 -24.43 -16.86
N PHE A 316 9.57 -25.13 -17.71
CA PHE A 316 10.11 -25.73 -18.94
C PHE A 316 9.56 -25.10 -20.23
N CYS A 317 10.42 -25.07 -21.25
CA CYS A 317 10.08 -24.72 -22.63
C CYS A 317 10.44 -25.88 -23.59
N GLY A 318 9.44 -26.66 -24.00
CA GLY A 318 9.71 -27.88 -24.78
C GLY A 318 10.28 -27.66 -26.19
N ALA A 319 10.12 -26.47 -26.79
CA ALA A 319 10.52 -26.23 -28.19
C ALA A 319 12.03 -26.40 -28.45
N PHE A 320 12.83 -26.32 -27.40
CA PHE A 320 14.28 -26.28 -27.50
C PHE A 320 14.93 -27.66 -27.39
N LEU A 321 14.25 -28.67 -26.82
CA LEU A 321 14.83 -30.03 -26.71
C LEU A 321 15.22 -30.58 -28.08
N SER A 322 14.34 -30.48 -29.08
CA SER A 322 14.58 -31.00 -30.43
C SER A 322 15.65 -30.21 -31.19
N LYS A 323 15.71 -28.90 -30.97
CA LYS A 323 16.61 -27.93 -31.65
C LYS A 323 18.00 -27.83 -31.01
N SER A 324 18.21 -28.45 -29.86
CA SER A 324 19.45 -28.35 -29.09
C SER A 324 20.61 -29.18 -29.66
N ARG A 325 21.83 -28.78 -29.32
CA ARG A 325 23.05 -29.52 -29.67
C ARG A 325 23.04 -30.88 -29.00
N TRP A 326 23.81 -31.83 -29.54
CA TRP A 326 23.88 -33.18 -28.99
C TRP A 326 24.35 -33.21 -27.52
N SER A 327 25.32 -32.35 -27.17
CA SER A 327 25.80 -32.19 -25.79
C SER A 327 24.69 -31.78 -24.81
N ASP A 328 23.86 -30.81 -25.19
CA ASP A 328 22.77 -30.30 -24.35
C ASP A 328 21.65 -31.34 -24.23
N LYS A 329 21.37 -32.08 -25.32
CA LYS A 329 20.38 -33.17 -25.33
C LYS A 329 20.70 -34.27 -24.32
N ILE A 330 21.98 -34.60 -24.11
CA ILE A 330 22.39 -35.58 -23.09
C ILE A 330 21.95 -35.11 -21.70
N VAL A 331 22.21 -33.85 -21.39
CA VAL A 331 21.85 -33.25 -20.09
C VAL A 331 20.34 -33.17 -19.94
N TYR A 332 19.63 -32.70 -20.98
CA TYR A 332 18.17 -32.60 -20.95
C TYR A 332 17.48 -33.96 -20.82
N ASN A 333 17.98 -34.99 -21.50
CA ASN A 333 17.50 -36.36 -21.31
C ASN A 333 17.76 -36.87 -19.89
N TYR A 334 18.90 -36.51 -19.28
CA TYR A 334 19.19 -36.83 -17.89
C TYR A 334 18.23 -36.14 -16.91
N ILE A 335 17.84 -34.89 -17.18
CA ILE A 335 16.78 -34.19 -16.42
C ILE A 335 15.45 -34.94 -16.56
N LEU A 336 15.06 -35.32 -17.78
CA LEU A 336 13.82 -36.08 -18.03
C LEU A 336 13.82 -37.46 -17.35
N GLN A 337 14.95 -38.15 -17.29
CA GLN A 337 15.09 -39.40 -16.52
C GLN A 337 14.82 -39.18 -15.02
N ASN A 338 15.10 -37.98 -14.52
CA ASN A 338 14.90 -37.59 -13.12
C ASN A 338 13.63 -36.75 -12.90
N ARG A 339 12.74 -36.60 -13.90
CA ARG A 339 11.58 -35.67 -13.87
C ARG A 339 10.68 -35.81 -12.63
N HIS A 340 10.48 -37.03 -12.14
CA HIS A 340 9.63 -37.33 -10.98
C HIS A 340 10.25 -36.93 -9.63
N LYS A 341 11.50 -36.42 -9.62
CA LYS A 341 12.16 -35.87 -8.42
C LYS A 341 11.89 -34.37 -8.21
N PHE A 342 11.22 -33.72 -9.15
CA PHE A 342 10.98 -32.28 -9.19
C PHE A 342 9.49 -31.97 -9.37
N TRP A 343 9.10 -30.75 -9.00
CA TRP A 343 7.84 -30.16 -9.47
C TRP A 343 8.06 -29.44 -10.79
N TRP A 344 7.00 -29.28 -11.56
CA TRP A 344 7.07 -28.69 -12.90
C TRP A 344 5.94 -27.71 -13.15
N PHE A 345 6.23 -26.64 -13.87
CA PHE A 345 5.24 -25.70 -14.37
C PHE A 345 5.52 -25.30 -15.81
N SER A 346 4.48 -24.85 -16.51
CA SER A 346 4.65 -24.40 -17.89
C SER A 346 5.32 -23.03 -17.94
N HIS A 347 6.38 -22.91 -18.74
CA HIS A 347 7.06 -21.65 -19.03
C HIS A 347 6.90 -21.21 -20.50
N LEU A 348 5.74 -21.54 -21.09
CA LEU A 348 5.45 -21.45 -22.54
C LEU A 348 6.36 -22.32 -23.41
N TRP A 349 5.96 -22.57 -24.65
CA TRP A 349 6.64 -23.53 -25.52
C TRP A 349 7.89 -22.93 -26.16
N HIS A 350 7.81 -21.73 -26.73
CA HIS A 350 8.93 -21.10 -27.45
C HIS A 350 9.73 -20.06 -26.64
N HIS A 351 9.49 -19.90 -25.33
CA HIS A 351 10.13 -18.87 -24.49
C HIS A 351 9.88 -17.42 -24.94
N GLY A 352 8.87 -17.18 -25.78
CA GLY A 352 8.60 -15.84 -26.27
C GLY A 352 7.81 -14.98 -25.28
N ARG A 353 7.84 -13.67 -25.49
CA ARG A 353 7.24 -12.68 -24.58
C ARG A 353 5.76 -12.47 -24.92
N PRO A 354 4.80 -12.79 -24.03
CA PRO A 354 3.37 -12.65 -24.33
C PRO A 354 2.91 -11.29 -24.85
N HIS A 355 3.48 -10.17 -24.37
CA HIS A 355 3.08 -8.83 -24.83
C HIS A 355 3.44 -8.54 -26.30
N MET A 356 4.28 -9.37 -26.93
CA MET A 356 4.66 -9.28 -28.35
C MET A 356 3.87 -10.26 -29.23
N MET A 357 2.88 -10.95 -28.66
CA MET A 357 2.13 -12.02 -29.32
C MET A 357 0.64 -11.73 -29.29
N ASN A 358 -0.06 -12.20 -30.32
CA ASN A 358 -1.52 -12.20 -30.29
C ASN A 358 -2.05 -13.38 -29.45
N LYS A 359 -3.30 -13.25 -28.99
CA LYS A 359 -3.98 -14.29 -28.21
C LYS A 359 -3.91 -15.69 -28.81
N THR A 360 -4.18 -15.83 -30.12
CA THR A 360 -4.20 -17.14 -30.78
C THR A 360 -2.85 -17.83 -30.75
N PHE A 361 -1.77 -17.08 -30.96
CA PHE A 361 -0.42 -17.61 -30.87
C PHE A 361 -0.08 -18.04 -29.43
N ILE A 362 -0.43 -17.23 -28.42
CA ILE A 362 -0.23 -17.59 -27.01
C ILE A 362 -0.96 -18.88 -26.66
N GLN A 363 -2.22 -19.04 -27.10
CA GLN A 363 -2.99 -20.27 -26.89
C GLN A 363 -2.30 -21.49 -27.50
N GLN A 364 -1.89 -21.40 -28.77
CA GLN A 364 -1.15 -22.47 -29.45
C GLN A 364 0.19 -22.78 -28.77
N ASP A 365 0.87 -21.77 -28.24
CA ASP A 365 2.15 -21.94 -27.55
C ASP A 365 1.95 -22.72 -26.23
N ILE A 366 0.89 -22.41 -25.48
CA ILE A 366 0.52 -23.16 -24.27
C ILE A 366 0.16 -24.61 -24.62
N GLU A 367 -0.68 -24.82 -25.65
CA GLU A 367 -1.12 -26.17 -26.08
C GLU A 367 0.06 -27.07 -26.45
N ARG A 368 1.02 -26.57 -27.24
CA ARG A 368 2.20 -27.34 -27.64
C ARG A 368 3.05 -27.75 -26.43
N ASN A 369 3.21 -26.86 -25.44
CA ASN A 369 3.96 -27.20 -24.23
C ASN A 369 3.25 -28.28 -23.40
N GLN A 370 1.91 -28.28 -23.36
CA GLN A 370 1.13 -29.33 -22.72
C GLN A 370 1.26 -30.68 -23.44
N VAL A 371 1.23 -30.68 -24.78
CA VAL A 371 1.45 -31.90 -25.58
C VAL A 371 2.83 -32.49 -25.29
N PHE A 372 3.87 -31.66 -25.33
CA PHE A 372 5.22 -32.08 -25.00
C PHE A 372 5.33 -32.68 -23.58
N ALA A 373 4.71 -32.05 -22.59
CA ALA A 373 4.70 -32.56 -21.23
C ALA A 373 4.06 -33.96 -21.15
N LYS A 374 2.97 -34.20 -21.90
CA LYS A 374 2.32 -35.52 -21.98
C LYS A 374 3.19 -36.55 -22.68
N GLU A 375 3.81 -36.19 -23.80
CA GLU A 375 4.69 -37.08 -24.57
C GLU A 375 5.92 -37.53 -23.78
N HIS A 376 6.43 -36.67 -22.90
CA HIS A 376 7.61 -36.94 -22.07
C HIS A 376 7.30 -37.32 -20.62
N ASP A 377 6.03 -37.55 -20.27
CA ASP A 377 5.57 -37.94 -18.92
C ASP A 377 6.07 -36.97 -17.82
N ILE A 378 6.02 -35.67 -18.09
CA ILE A 378 6.42 -34.61 -17.14
C ILE A 378 5.24 -34.33 -16.19
N PRO A 379 5.41 -34.45 -14.86
CA PRO A 379 4.33 -34.24 -13.89
C PRO A 379 4.09 -32.73 -13.62
N VAL A 380 3.50 -32.04 -14.61
CA VAL A 380 3.21 -30.60 -14.53
C VAL A 380 2.11 -30.32 -13.52
N GLN A 381 2.34 -29.34 -12.65
CA GLN A 381 1.36 -28.87 -11.68
C GLN A 381 0.21 -28.14 -12.37
N ILE A 382 -1.01 -28.52 -12.02
CA ILE A 382 -2.22 -27.90 -12.56
C ILE A 382 -2.43 -26.55 -11.88
N GLY A 383 -2.81 -25.53 -12.66
CA GLY A 383 -3.20 -24.23 -12.15
C GLY A 383 -2.06 -23.22 -12.01
N TYR A 384 -0.80 -23.64 -12.17
CA TYR A 384 0.36 -22.76 -12.02
C TYR A 384 1.19 -22.63 -13.30
N SER A 385 1.53 -21.40 -13.68
CA SER A 385 2.40 -21.09 -14.81
C SER A 385 3.06 -19.73 -14.62
N VAL A 386 4.26 -19.56 -15.16
CA VAL A 386 4.98 -18.28 -15.18
C VAL A 386 5.30 -17.96 -16.64
N ALA A 387 5.03 -16.73 -17.06
CA ALA A 387 5.39 -16.28 -18.40
C ALA A 387 6.89 -15.96 -18.47
N PRO A 388 7.57 -16.23 -19.60
CA PRO A 388 8.95 -15.79 -19.85
C PRO A 388 9.17 -14.32 -19.53
N ARG A 389 10.19 -14.04 -18.71
CA ARG A 389 10.54 -12.70 -18.20
C ARG A 389 9.38 -11.99 -17.45
N HIS A 390 8.39 -12.74 -16.96
CA HIS A 390 7.13 -12.21 -16.40
C HIS A 390 6.35 -11.30 -17.35
N SER A 391 6.63 -11.39 -18.66
CA SER A 391 6.01 -10.55 -19.67
C SER A 391 4.49 -10.77 -19.70
N GLY A 392 3.74 -9.68 -19.62
CA GLY A 392 2.28 -9.69 -19.66
C GLY A 392 1.63 -10.06 -18.32
N VAL A 393 2.39 -10.42 -17.29
CA VAL A 393 1.87 -10.58 -15.92
C VAL A 393 1.66 -9.22 -15.29
N TYR A 394 2.71 -8.39 -15.25
CA TYR A 394 2.66 -6.97 -14.93
C TYR A 394 3.71 -6.19 -15.77
N PRO A 395 3.33 -5.16 -16.54
CA PRO A 395 1.97 -4.69 -16.77
C PRO A 395 1.07 -5.78 -17.33
N VAL A 396 -0.21 -5.76 -16.93
CA VAL A 396 -1.16 -6.81 -17.30
C VAL A 396 -1.42 -6.78 -18.80
N TYR A 397 -1.20 -7.90 -19.46
CA TYR A 397 -1.61 -8.14 -20.84
C TYR A 397 -2.82 -9.10 -20.85
N PRO A 398 -4.05 -8.60 -21.10
CA PRO A 398 -5.28 -9.38 -20.90
C PRO A 398 -5.33 -10.72 -21.65
N ASP A 399 -4.80 -10.75 -22.88
CA ASP A 399 -4.81 -11.93 -23.74
C ASP A 399 -4.04 -13.12 -23.13
N LEU A 400 -2.96 -12.84 -22.39
CA LEU A 400 -2.22 -13.88 -21.66
C LEU A 400 -3.10 -14.53 -20.59
N TYR A 401 -3.77 -13.72 -19.76
CA TYR A 401 -4.64 -14.22 -18.70
C TYR A 401 -5.85 -14.98 -19.23
N GLU A 402 -6.38 -14.57 -20.39
CA GLU A 402 -7.45 -15.29 -21.05
C GLU A 402 -6.98 -16.62 -21.63
N ALA A 403 -5.83 -16.65 -22.32
CA ALA A 403 -5.23 -17.88 -22.84
C ALA A 403 -4.93 -18.87 -21.70
N TRP A 404 -4.33 -18.40 -20.61
CA TRP A 404 -4.07 -19.19 -19.41
C TRP A 404 -5.30 -19.82 -18.78
N ARG A 405 -6.40 -19.08 -18.68
CA ARG A 405 -7.65 -19.63 -18.16
C ARG A 405 -8.26 -20.66 -19.10
N THR A 406 -8.32 -20.33 -20.40
CA THR A 406 -9.06 -21.11 -21.39
C THR A 406 -8.34 -22.40 -21.79
N VAL A 407 -7.01 -22.40 -21.82
CA VAL A 407 -6.20 -23.53 -22.33
C VAL A 407 -5.59 -24.37 -21.19
N SER A 408 -5.08 -23.72 -20.14
CA SER A 408 -4.32 -24.41 -19.08
C SER A 408 -4.92 -24.32 -17.69
N ASN A 409 -6.13 -23.77 -17.56
CA ASN A 409 -6.84 -23.57 -16.29
C ASN A 409 -5.95 -22.97 -15.18
N VAL A 410 -5.07 -22.04 -15.57
CA VAL A 410 -4.17 -21.38 -14.62
C VAL A 410 -5.00 -20.48 -13.70
N ASN A 411 -4.77 -20.62 -12.40
CA ASN A 411 -5.40 -19.84 -11.35
C ASN A 411 -4.36 -19.09 -10.48
N VAL A 412 -3.08 -19.41 -10.64
CA VAL A 412 -1.97 -18.80 -9.92
C VAL A 412 -0.80 -18.53 -10.87
N THR A 413 -0.17 -17.38 -10.73
CA THR A 413 1.10 -17.03 -11.38
C THR A 413 1.94 -16.18 -10.45
N SER A 414 3.12 -15.79 -10.89
CA SER A 414 4.08 -15.00 -10.14
C SER A 414 4.64 -13.83 -10.95
N THR A 415 5.04 -12.80 -10.24
CA THR A 415 5.64 -11.60 -10.83
C THR A 415 6.81 -11.11 -9.99
N ILE A 416 7.83 -10.59 -10.67
CA ILE A 416 8.94 -9.89 -10.04
C ILE A 416 8.65 -8.38 -10.01
N HIS A 417 9.06 -7.71 -8.93
CA HIS A 417 9.03 -6.24 -8.83
C HIS A 417 7.64 -5.57 -8.94
N TYR A 418 6.61 -6.13 -8.31
CA TYR A 418 5.27 -5.51 -8.21
C TYR A 418 4.90 -5.05 -6.78
N PRO A 419 4.31 -3.84 -6.61
CA PRO A 419 4.36 -2.73 -7.56
C PRO A 419 5.79 -2.19 -7.68
N TYR A 420 6.16 -1.79 -8.90
CA TYR A 420 7.50 -1.28 -9.18
C TYR A 420 7.73 0.07 -8.49
N GLY A 421 8.95 0.33 -7.99
CA GLY A 421 9.35 1.64 -7.45
C GLY A 421 8.72 2.07 -6.11
N ARG A 422 7.91 1.21 -5.47
CA ARG A 422 7.41 1.43 -4.10
C ARG A 422 8.29 0.72 -3.06
N SER A 423 8.29 1.24 -1.82
CA SER A 423 8.89 0.56 -0.66
C SER A 423 8.34 -0.86 -0.54
N SER A 424 9.12 -1.75 0.08
CA SER A 424 8.78 -3.17 0.30
C SER A 424 7.41 -3.39 0.94
N ASP A 425 6.86 -2.37 1.60
CA ASP A 425 5.70 -2.45 2.50
C ASP A 425 4.36 -2.66 1.78
N PHE A 426 4.30 -2.53 0.44
CA PHE A 426 3.07 -2.66 -0.36
C PHE A 426 3.12 -3.73 -1.46
N ARG A 427 4.15 -4.58 -1.45
CA ARG A 427 4.24 -5.68 -2.41
C ARG A 427 3.46 -6.86 -1.85
N LEU A 428 2.19 -6.99 -2.22
CA LEU A 428 1.32 -8.07 -1.76
C LEU A 428 0.72 -8.90 -2.91
N GLY A 429 1.20 -8.71 -4.15
CA GLY A 429 0.56 -9.30 -5.32
C GLY A 429 -0.81 -8.67 -5.62
N PHE A 430 -1.58 -9.29 -6.51
CA PHE A 430 -2.91 -8.84 -6.90
C PHE A 430 -3.70 -9.99 -7.53
N ARG A 431 -4.99 -9.78 -7.75
CA ARG A 431 -5.84 -10.70 -8.51
C ARG A 431 -6.31 -10.04 -9.79
N TYR A 432 -6.17 -10.74 -10.92
CA TYR A 432 -6.68 -10.28 -12.21
C TYR A 432 -7.30 -11.44 -12.97
N ASN A 433 -8.51 -11.25 -13.49
CA ASN A 433 -9.21 -12.27 -14.29
C ASN A 433 -9.33 -13.63 -13.55
N ASN A 434 -9.57 -13.60 -12.23
CA ASN A 434 -9.58 -14.77 -11.32
C ASN A 434 -8.25 -15.53 -11.18
N ILE A 435 -7.14 -14.97 -11.67
CA ILE A 435 -5.79 -15.50 -11.47
C ILE A 435 -5.11 -14.69 -10.36
N GLN A 436 -4.61 -15.38 -9.33
CA GLN A 436 -3.83 -14.78 -8.25
C GLN A 436 -2.39 -14.59 -8.73
N VAL A 437 -1.91 -13.36 -8.71
CA VAL A 437 -0.52 -13.02 -8.95
C VAL A 437 0.18 -12.88 -7.60
N SER A 438 1.16 -13.73 -7.37
CA SER A 438 1.92 -13.79 -6.12
C SER A 438 3.32 -13.18 -6.26
N ILE A 439 3.88 -12.72 -5.14
CA ILE A 439 5.21 -12.05 -5.08
C ILE A 439 6.21 -12.77 -4.16
N PHE A 440 5.87 -13.93 -3.61
CA PHE A 440 6.71 -14.68 -2.66
C PHE A 440 7.76 -15.56 -3.34
N MET A 441 8.02 -15.35 -4.63
CA MET A 441 8.73 -16.29 -5.47
C MET A 441 10.12 -15.79 -5.83
N THR A 442 11.12 -16.63 -5.57
CA THR A 442 12.49 -16.41 -6.04
C THR A 442 12.67 -17.12 -7.37
N HIS A 443 13.07 -16.37 -8.39
CA HIS A 443 13.37 -16.86 -9.73
C HIS A 443 14.87 -17.07 -9.88
N LEU A 444 15.26 -18.22 -10.40
CA LEU A 444 16.59 -18.47 -10.93
C LEU A 444 16.49 -18.69 -12.44
N VAL A 445 17.39 -18.07 -13.19
CA VAL A 445 17.67 -18.51 -14.57
C VAL A 445 18.32 -19.90 -14.53
N ASN A 446 18.29 -20.60 -15.67
CA ASN A 446 18.78 -21.97 -15.81
C ASN A 446 20.05 -22.25 -14.98
N TYR A 447 19.97 -23.25 -14.10
CA TYR A 447 21.01 -23.59 -13.15
C TYR A 447 22.22 -24.20 -13.87
N GLY A 448 23.24 -23.40 -14.16
CA GLY A 448 24.51 -23.82 -14.76
C GLY A 448 25.70 -22.96 -14.33
N ASN A 449 26.92 -23.46 -14.57
CA ASN A 449 28.22 -22.88 -14.23
C ASN A 449 28.66 -23.01 -12.74
N ASP A 450 28.34 -22.03 -11.89
CA ASP A 450 29.11 -21.70 -10.68
C ASP A 450 28.52 -22.21 -9.34
N ARG A 451 27.29 -22.73 -9.39
CA ARG A 451 26.53 -23.24 -8.23
C ARG A 451 26.32 -22.23 -7.10
N VAL A 452 26.51 -20.94 -7.37
CA VAL A 452 26.40 -19.87 -6.37
C VAL A 452 24.99 -19.79 -5.79
N ALA A 453 23.97 -20.09 -6.60
CA ALA A 453 22.58 -20.10 -6.11
C ALA A 453 22.34 -21.16 -5.02
N LEU A 454 22.87 -22.40 -5.16
CA LEU A 454 22.74 -23.40 -4.09
C LEU A 454 23.50 -22.97 -2.84
N TYR A 455 24.70 -22.39 -2.99
CA TYR A 455 25.46 -21.85 -1.86
C TYR A 455 24.68 -20.75 -1.13
N LEU A 456 24.08 -19.81 -1.87
CA LEU A 456 23.28 -18.72 -1.32
C LEU A 456 22.04 -19.24 -0.56
N PHE A 457 21.26 -20.13 -1.18
CA PHE A 457 20.09 -20.71 -0.51
C PHE A 457 20.48 -21.53 0.71
N ASN A 458 21.59 -22.26 0.65
CA ASN A 458 22.10 -22.99 1.79
C ASN A 458 22.45 -22.04 2.94
N ALA A 459 23.20 -20.97 2.66
CA ALA A 459 23.55 -19.95 3.65
C ALA A 459 22.31 -19.29 4.27
N ILE A 460 21.30 -18.96 3.45
CA ILE A 460 20.03 -18.39 3.92
C ILE A 460 19.28 -19.39 4.81
N PHE A 461 19.14 -20.64 4.38
CA PHE A 461 18.39 -21.63 5.16
C PHE A 461 19.10 -22.00 6.46
N GLU A 462 20.42 -22.19 6.43
CA GLU A 462 21.23 -22.40 7.63
C GLU A 462 21.16 -21.21 8.57
N PHE A 463 21.20 -19.99 8.03
CA PHE A 463 21.00 -18.80 8.84
C PHE A 463 19.63 -18.83 9.53
N MET A 464 18.56 -19.10 8.78
CA MET A 464 17.20 -19.15 9.32
C MET A 464 17.08 -20.23 10.40
N THR A 465 17.57 -21.45 10.16
CA THR A 465 17.48 -22.55 11.12
C THR A 465 18.37 -22.34 12.33
N ASN A 466 19.56 -21.77 12.16
CA ASN A 466 20.51 -21.54 13.24
C ASN A 466 20.11 -20.32 14.08
N TRP A 467 19.86 -19.16 13.49
CA TRP A 467 19.65 -17.91 14.22
C TRP A 467 18.22 -17.64 14.66
N THR A 468 17.25 -18.40 14.14
CA THR A 468 15.84 -18.18 14.44
C THR A 468 15.14 -19.47 14.87
N ASN A 469 13.96 -19.30 15.45
CA ASN A 469 12.99 -20.36 15.73
C ASN A 469 11.96 -20.49 14.59
N ILE A 470 12.16 -19.79 13.47
CA ILE A 470 11.32 -19.91 12.28
C ILE A 470 11.47 -21.33 11.74
N LYS A 471 10.33 -21.98 11.48
CA LYS A 471 10.28 -23.27 10.84
C LYS A 471 9.93 -23.06 9.36
N LEU A 472 10.82 -23.50 8.48
CA LEU A 472 10.63 -23.42 7.04
C LEU A 472 9.84 -24.64 6.55
N ILE A 473 8.85 -24.40 5.70
CA ILE A 473 8.01 -25.42 5.08
C ILE A 473 7.82 -25.11 3.60
N THR A 474 7.45 -26.11 2.80
CA THR A 474 7.13 -25.92 1.38
C THR A 474 5.78 -26.52 1.05
N SER A 475 5.18 -26.05 -0.04
CA SER A 475 3.96 -26.61 -0.62
C SER A 475 3.90 -26.25 -2.11
N PRO A 476 3.13 -26.98 -2.92
CA PRO A 476 2.90 -26.61 -4.31
C PRO A 476 2.43 -25.14 -4.47
N PRO A 477 2.84 -24.45 -5.54
CA PRO A 477 2.54 -23.03 -5.77
C PRO A 477 1.05 -22.66 -5.65
N SER A 478 0.16 -23.50 -6.18
CA SER A 478 -1.29 -23.25 -6.15
C SER A 478 -1.84 -23.18 -4.73
N GLU A 479 -1.33 -24.01 -3.82
CA GLU A 479 -1.75 -24.00 -2.42
C GLU A 479 -1.06 -22.86 -1.65
N LEU A 480 0.23 -22.61 -1.90
CA LEU A 480 0.92 -21.47 -1.31
C LEU A 480 0.23 -20.15 -1.63
N ALA A 481 -0.24 -19.96 -2.86
CA ALA A 481 -1.00 -18.78 -3.24
C ALA A 481 -2.34 -18.67 -2.50
N ASN A 482 -2.98 -19.80 -2.17
CA ASN A 482 -4.22 -19.82 -1.41
C ASN A 482 -3.97 -19.42 0.05
N ILE A 483 -2.92 -19.98 0.67
CA ILE A 483 -2.48 -19.62 2.03
C ILE A 483 -2.08 -18.14 2.08
N TYR A 484 -1.33 -17.67 1.08
CA TYR A 484 -0.92 -16.28 0.94
C TYR A 484 -2.13 -15.35 0.80
N SER A 485 -3.10 -15.71 -0.06
CA SER A 485 -4.35 -14.98 -0.25
C SER A 485 -5.17 -14.86 1.04
N GLU A 486 -5.32 -15.95 1.80
CA GLU A 486 -6.06 -15.91 3.07
C GLU A 486 -5.31 -15.09 4.13
N ARG A 487 -4.00 -15.31 4.28
CA ARG A 487 -3.16 -14.61 5.26
C ARG A 487 -3.14 -13.09 5.04
N PHE A 488 -3.10 -12.67 3.78
CA PHE A 488 -3.00 -11.26 3.41
C PHE A 488 -4.32 -10.66 2.91
N LYS A 489 -5.44 -11.36 3.09
CA LYS A 489 -6.77 -10.95 2.59
C LYS A 489 -7.16 -9.54 3.02
N LEU A 490 -6.91 -9.21 4.29
CA LEU A 490 -7.20 -7.91 4.88
C LEU A 490 -6.24 -6.80 4.43
N TYR A 491 -5.13 -7.16 3.78
CA TYR A 491 -4.08 -6.24 3.33
C TYR A 491 -4.10 -6.01 1.81
N GLY A 492 -5.11 -6.55 1.11
CA GLY A 492 -5.36 -6.22 -0.29
C GLY A 492 -4.72 -7.15 -1.34
N VAL A 493 -4.19 -8.32 -0.94
CA VAL A 493 -3.66 -9.37 -1.85
C VAL A 493 -4.66 -9.81 -2.94
N ASN A 494 -5.95 -9.69 -2.66
CA ASN A 494 -7.04 -10.06 -3.56
C ASN A 494 -7.60 -8.88 -4.35
N GLU A 495 -7.02 -7.68 -4.21
CA GLU A 495 -7.44 -6.53 -4.98
C GLU A 495 -6.89 -6.55 -6.41
N LEU A 496 -7.51 -5.74 -7.28
CA LEU A 496 -7.01 -5.45 -8.61
C LEU A 496 -5.63 -4.77 -8.56
N PRO A 497 -4.81 -4.91 -9.61
CA PRO A 497 -3.46 -4.36 -9.63
C PRO A 497 -3.45 -2.84 -9.48
N LEU A 498 -2.52 -2.31 -8.69
CA LEU A 498 -2.15 -0.90 -8.71
C LEU A 498 -1.32 -0.65 -9.96
N TYR A 499 -1.94 -0.05 -10.97
CA TYR A 499 -1.27 0.23 -12.22
C TYR A 499 -0.34 1.43 -12.08
N SER A 500 0.90 1.28 -12.56
CA SER A 500 1.87 2.35 -12.73
C SER A 500 1.96 2.76 -14.19
N ASP A 501 2.49 3.95 -14.47
CA ASP A 501 2.78 4.37 -15.84
C ASP A 501 3.92 3.47 -16.38
N PRO A 502 3.64 2.63 -17.40
CA PRO A 502 4.64 1.71 -17.93
C PRO A 502 5.85 2.44 -18.52
N CYS A 503 5.74 3.73 -18.85
CA CYS A 503 6.77 4.47 -19.57
C CYS A 503 7.71 5.27 -18.66
N LEU A 504 7.39 5.39 -17.37
CA LEU A 504 8.31 6.01 -16.39
C LEU A 504 9.47 5.10 -16.01
N ASN A 505 9.38 3.80 -16.30
CA ASN A 505 10.38 2.82 -15.94
C ASN A 505 10.84 2.01 -17.16
N SER A 506 12.15 1.92 -17.37
CA SER A 506 12.73 1.20 -18.52
C SER A 506 12.35 -0.28 -18.57
N HIS A 507 12.27 -0.95 -17.42
CA HIS A 507 11.88 -2.36 -17.36
C HIS A 507 10.40 -2.56 -17.69
N LEU A 508 9.49 -1.77 -17.10
CA LEU A 508 8.07 -1.85 -17.43
C LEU A 508 7.80 -1.47 -18.90
N HIS A 509 8.55 -0.51 -19.43
CA HIS A 509 8.45 -0.08 -20.83
C HIS A 509 8.88 -1.19 -21.79
N GLU A 510 9.92 -1.99 -21.45
CA GLU A 510 10.32 -3.17 -22.23
C GLU A 510 9.25 -4.27 -22.23
N LEU A 511 8.36 -4.29 -21.23
CA LEU A 511 7.26 -5.25 -21.10
C LEU A 511 5.92 -4.69 -21.61
N TRP A 512 5.91 -3.49 -22.21
CA TRP A 512 4.73 -2.84 -22.74
C TRP A 512 4.64 -3.04 -24.26
N PRO A 513 3.47 -3.39 -24.84
CA PRO A 513 3.32 -3.47 -26.28
C PRO A 513 3.68 -2.14 -26.96
N SER A 514 4.52 -2.20 -27.99
CA SER A 514 5.06 -1.02 -28.67
C SER A 514 4.00 -0.18 -29.42
N ASP A 515 2.88 -0.80 -29.77
CA ASP A 515 1.75 -0.18 -30.46
C ASP A 515 0.73 0.43 -29.48
N TRP A 516 0.90 0.20 -28.17
CA TRP A 516 0.01 0.74 -27.15
C TRP A 516 0.43 2.16 -26.73
N PRO A 517 -0.53 3.07 -26.46
CA PRO A 517 -0.24 4.39 -25.91
C PRO A 517 0.50 4.29 -24.57
N CYS A 518 1.25 5.34 -24.26
CA CYS A 518 2.33 5.29 -23.29
C CYS A 518 2.69 6.70 -22.81
N GLY A 519 3.00 6.84 -21.52
CA GLY A 519 3.54 8.07 -20.93
C GLY A 519 2.52 9.20 -20.70
N SER A 520 3.05 10.34 -20.26
CA SER A 520 2.27 11.53 -19.87
C SER A 520 1.38 12.08 -20.98
N ASP A 521 1.76 11.87 -22.24
CA ASP A 521 1.07 12.46 -23.40
C ASP A 521 -0.29 11.79 -23.66
N HIS A 522 -0.51 10.62 -23.06
CA HIS A 522 -1.75 9.82 -23.15
C HIS A 522 -2.53 9.77 -21.84
N LEU A 523 -2.07 10.49 -20.81
CA LEU A 523 -2.69 10.55 -19.49
C LEU A 523 -3.16 11.98 -19.18
N PRO A 524 -4.19 12.15 -18.33
CA PRO A 524 -4.62 13.48 -17.92
C PRO A 524 -3.58 14.16 -17.02
N SER A 525 -3.30 15.44 -17.29
CA SER A 525 -2.43 16.26 -16.44
C SER A 525 -3.14 16.76 -15.18
N PHE A 526 -4.48 16.78 -15.19
CA PHE A 526 -5.28 17.07 -14.02
C PHE A 526 -6.63 16.32 -14.01
N ILE A 527 -7.21 16.14 -12.82
CA ILE A 527 -8.49 15.43 -12.62
C ILE A 527 -9.42 16.25 -11.72
N ILE A 528 -10.68 16.35 -12.11
CA ILE A 528 -11.75 16.88 -11.25
C ILE A 528 -12.38 15.71 -10.49
N ILE A 529 -12.05 15.58 -9.20
CA ILE A 529 -12.38 14.39 -8.40
C ILE A 529 -13.75 14.43 -7.72
N GLY A 530 -14.44 15.57 -7.76
CA GLY A 530 -15.77 15.76 -7.17
C GLY A 530 -15.75 16.62 -5.90
N PRO A 531 -16.59 16.30 -4.89
CA PRO A 531 -17.60 15.23 -4.83
C PRO A 531 -18.80 15.44 -5.77
N GLN A 532 -19.73 14.48 -5.78
CA GLN A 532 -21.00 14.60 -6.50
C GLN A 532 -21.85 15.78 -5.96
N LYS A 533 -22.62 16.40 -6.87
CA LYS A 533 -23.61 17.47 -6.59
C LYS A 533 -23.03 18.83 -6.20
N THR A 534 -21.79 19.12 -6.62
CA THR A 534 -21.09 20.39 -6.36
C THR A 534 -20.82 21.22 -7.61
N GLY A 535 -21.36 20.84 -8.77
CA GLY A 535 -21.22 21.60 -10.02
C GLY A 535 -20.04 21.18 -10.91
N SER A 536 -19.42 20.03 -10.63
CA SER A 536 -18.28 19.50 -11.41
C SER A 536 -18.56 19.33 -12.92
N THR A 537 -19.79 19.01 -13.33
CA THR A 537 -20.18 18.99 -14.76
C THR A 537 -20.07 20.38 -15.38
N ALA A 538 -20.54 21.43 -14.69
CA ALA A 538 -20.44 22.81 -15.20
C ALA A 538 -18.97 23.24 -15.34
N LEU A 539 -18.12 22.88 -14.38
CA LEU A 539 -16.69 23.14 -14.48
C LEU A 539 -16.07 22.47 -15.71
N LEU A 540 -16.35 21.17 -15.94
CA LEU A 540 -15.88 20.46 -17.13
C LEU A 540 -16.27 21.20 -18.42
N HIS A 541 -17.53 21.59 -18.57
CA HIS A 541 -17.99 22.26 -19.80
C HIS A 541 -17.45 23.67 -19.96
N PHE A 542 -17.19 24.40 -18.88
CA PHE A 542 -16.53 25.69 -18.99
C PHE A 542 -15.08 25.50 -19.43
N LEU A 543 -14.35 24.53 -18.87
CA LEU A 543 -12.97 24.25 -19.29
C LEU A 543 -12.86 23.92 -20.79
N LEU A 544 -13.84 23.20 -21.35
CA LEU A 544 -13.88 22.88 -22.79
C LEU A 544 -14.00 24.10 -23.71
N LEU A 545 -14.26 25.31 -23.18
CA LEU A 545 -14.21 26.55 -23.96
C LEU A 545 -12.77 26.98 -24.29
N ASN A 546 -11.76 26.48 -23.56
CA ASN A 546 -10.37 26.77 -23.86
C ASN A 546 -9.82 25.70 -24.84
N PRO A 547 -9.34 26.08 -26.04
CA PRO A 547 -8.86 25.13 -27.04
C PRO A 547 -7.58 24.36 -26.65
N GLU A 548 -6.86 24.81 -25.61
CA GLU A 548 -5.73 24.08 -25.04
C GLU A 548 -6.13 22.90 -24.15
N LEU A 549 -7.42 22.78 -23.78
CA LEU A 549 -7.90 21.75 -22.88
C LEU A 549 -8.68 20.66 -23.62
N MET A 550 -8.40 19.41 -23.30
CA MET A 550 -9.04 18.24 -23.91
C MET A 550 -9.57 17.29 -22.83
N SER A 551 -10.88 17.02 -22.82
CA SER A 551 -11.45 15.99 -21.96
C SER A 551 -11.36 14.59 -22.59
N ASN A 552 -11.65 13.56 -21.79
CA ASN A 552 -11.95 12.23 -22.31
C ASN A 552 -13.12 12.23 -23.31
N ARG A 553 -13.21 11.16 -24.10
CA ARG A 553 -14.35 10.87 -24.98
C ARG A 553 -15.60 10.60 -24.12
N PHE A 554 -16.73 11.13 -24.55
CA PHE A 554 -18.04 10.78 -24.00
C PHE A 554 -18.46 9.41 -24.54
N GLN A 555 -19.17 8.60 -23.75
CA GLN A 555 -19.69 7.32 -24.26
C GLN A 555 -20.69 7.60 -25.39
N HIS A 556 -20.60 6.84 -26.48
CA HIS A 556 -21.45 6.96 -27.67
C HIS A 556 -22.93 6.97 -27.26
N ASP A 557 -23.71 7.92 -27.80
CA ASP A 557 -25.14 8.14 -27.49
C ASP A 557 -25.49 8.48 -26.02
N SER A 558 -24.49 8.82 -25.19
CA SER A 558 -24.71 9.26 -23.81
C SER A 558 -24.33 10.73 -23.61
N THR A 559 -24.98 11.38 -22.65
CA THR A 559 -24.51 12.66 -22.08
C THR A 559 -23.59 12.46 -20.87
N PHE A 560 -23.11 11.23 -20.65
CA PHE A 560 -22.37 10.88 -19.43
C PHE A 560 -20.89 11.19 -19.61
N GLU A 561 -20.40 12.10 -18.77
CA GLU A 561 -19.05 12.65 -18.90
C GLU A 561 -17.95 11.87 -18.16
N GLU A 562 -18.34 11.02 -17.19
CA GLU A 562 -17.38 10.41 -16.26
C GLU A 562 -16.83 9.08 -16.77
N LEU A 563 -15.52 8.85 -16.62
CA LEU A 563 -14.91 7.54 -16.87
C LEU A 563 -15.11 6.58 -15.70
N GLN A 564 -15.04 7.12 -14.48
CA GLN A 564 -15.13 6.36 -13.23
C GLN A 564 -14.11 5.22 -13.08
N PHE A 565 -13.03 5.25 -13.87
CA PHE A 565 -11.98 4.23 -13.93
C PHE A 565 -11.40 3.92 -12.55
N PHE A 566 -11.07 4.91 -11.74
CA PHE A 566 -10.43 4.66 -10.44
C PHE A 566 -11.40 4.28 -9.30
N SER A 567 -12.71 4.45 -9.49
CA SER A 567 -13.73 4.16 -8.47
C SER A 567 -14.51 2.86 -8.71
N SER A 568 -14.54 2.35 -9.94
CA SER A 568 -15.25 1.12 -10.31
C SER A 568 -14.27 -0.01 -10.59
N ASP A 569 -14.35 -1.11 -9.84
CA ASP A 569 -13.46 -2.27 -10.04
C ASP A 569 -13.68 -2.91 -11.43
N ASP A 570 -14.93 -2.96 -11.91
CA ASP A 570 -15.28 -3.45 -13.25
C ASP A 570 -14.60 -2.64 -14.37
N ILE A 571 -14.56 -1.31 -14.25
CA ILE A 571 -13.92 -0.44 -15.25
C ILE A 571 -12.41 -0.47 -15.06
N TYR A 572 -11.92 -0.43 -13.82
CA TYR A 572 -10.50 -0.44 -13.49
C TYR A 572 -9.81 -1.71 -14.00
N SER A 573 -10.48 -2.86 -13.90
CA SER A 573 -9.99 -4.15 -14.41
C SER A 573 -9.79 -4.19 -15.93
N ARG A 574 -10.22 -3.17 -16.69
CA ARG A 574 -9.90 -3.06 -18.13
C ARG A 574 -8.46 -2.61 -18.39
N GLY A 575 -7.77 -2.11 -17.36
CA GLY A 575 -6.35 -1.75 -17.41
C GLY A 575 -6.04 -0.37 -17.96
N VAL A 576 -4.77 0.02 -17.83
CA VAL A 576 -4.27 1.35 -18.24
C VAL A 576 -4.40 1.59 -19.73
N HIS A 577 -4.18 0.57 -20.54
CA HIS A 577 -4.34 0.67 -21.99
C HIS A 577 -5.75 1.15 -22.37
N TRP A 578 -6.79 0.56 -21.73
CA TRP A 578 -8.17 1.01 -21.91
C TRP A 578 -8.35 2.47 -21.49
N TYR A 579 -7.77 2.88 -20.35
CA TYR A 579 -7.89 4.23 -19.83
C TYR A 579 -7.23 5.27 -20.75
N MET A 580 -6.01 5.01 -21.24
CA MET A 580 -5.30 5.88 -22.19
C MET A 580 -6.07 6.06 -23.51
N ASN A 581 -6.73 5.01 -23.99
CA ASN A 581 -7.56 5.07 -25.19
C ASN A 581 -8.86 5.87 -25.03
N GLN A 582 -9.21 6.28 -23.81
CA GLN A 582 -10.37 7.17 -23.59
C GLN A 582 -10.09 8.62 -24.00
N PHE A 583 -8.84 8.98 -24.32
CA PHE A 583 -8.47 10.33 -24.73
C PHE A 583 -8.29 10.41 -26.26
N PRO A 584 -8.65 11.51 -26.94
CA PRO A 584 -8.44 11.66 -28.39
C PRO A 584 -6.96 11.77 -28.78
N ASN A 585 -6.51 11.10 -29.85
CA ASN A 585 -5.12 11.21 -30.33
C ASN A 585 -4.85 12.56 -31.01
N ASN A 586 -3.67 13.13 -30.79
CA ASN A 586 -3.24 14.42 -31.39
C ASN A 586 -3.24 14.39 -32.93
N SER A 587 -3.09 13.20 -33.53
CA SER A 587 -3.02 12.97 -34.98
C SER A 587 -4.39 12.85 -35.69
N ILE A 588 -5.51 12.76 -34.96
CA ILE A 588 -6.86 12.60 -35.54
C ILE A 588 -7.69 13.89 -35.42
N ILE A 589 -7.06 15.05 -35.17
CA ILE A 589 -7.77 16.33 -35.32
C ILE A 589 -7.83 16.68 -36.81
N SER A 590 -8.64 15.92 -37.56
CA SER A 590 -9.36 16.50 -38.69
C SER A 590 -10.28 17.59 -38.13
N PRO A 591 -10.50 18.72 -38.84
CA PRO A 591 -11.29 19.85 -38.36
C PRO A 591 -12.76 19.55 -38.03
N THR A 592 -13.20 18.29 -38.09
CA THR A 592 -14.57 17.86 -37.85
C THR A 592 -14.94 17.73 -36.38
N HIS A 593 -13.96 17.70 -35.45
CA HIS A 593 -14.23 17.79 -34.00
C HIS A 593 -13.99 19.20 -33.42
N ALA A 594 -13.44 20.10 -34.22
CA ALA A 594 -13.64 21.53 -34.02
C ALA A 594 -15.07 21.83 -34.52
N TYR A 595 -16.03 21.88 -33.60
CA TYR A 595 -17.39 22.34 -33.90
C TYR A 595 -17.33 23.56 -34.81
N ASN A 596 -18.02 23.47 -35.97
CA ASN A 596 -18.07 24.50 -37.02
C ASN A 596 -18.36 25.89 -36.42
N PHE A 597 -17.30 26.67 -36.17
CA PHE A 597 -17.39 28.11 -36.12
C PHE A 597 -17.63 28.58 -37.55
N ASN A 598 -18.88 28.92 -37.86
CA ASN A 598 -19.27 29.39 -39.19
C ASN A 598 -18.30 30.45 -39.74
N ASN A 599 -17.68 30.09 -40.86
CA ASN A 599 -17.25 30.87 -42.02
C ASN A 599 -16.93 32.35 -41.78
N ASN A 600 -15.66 32.62 -41.42
CA ASN A 600 -14.81 33.70 -41.98
C ASN A 600 -13.44 33.87 -41.27
N LYS A 601 -12.96 32.86 -40.51
CA LYS A 601 -11.60 32.87 -39.91
C LYS A 601 -10.89 31.52 -40.03
N SER A 602 -10.86 30.91 -41.22
CA SER A 602 -10.16 29.65 -41.48
C SER A 602 -8.61 29.74 -41.35
N ASN A 603 -8.05 30.95 -41.25
CA ASN A 603 -6.60 31.15 -41.07
C ASN A 603 -6.11 31.14 -39.61
N TYR A 604 -7.00 31.14 -38.60
CA TYR A 604 -6.54 31.08 -37.20
C TYR A 604 -6.23 29.64 -36.73
N LEU A 605 -7.00 28.63 -37.17
CA LEU A 605 -6.92 27.26 -36.63
C LEU A 605 -5.71 26.42 -37.12
N LYS A 606 -4.99 26.84 -38.16
CA LYS A 606 -3.82 26.11 -38.70
C LYS A 606 -2.54 26.23 -37.83
N SER A 607 -2.54 27.06 -36.79
CA SER A 607 -1.37 27.24 -35.89
C SER A 607 -1.43 26.43 -34.58
N TYR A 608 -2.49 25.64 -34.35
CA TYR A 608 -2.78 25.01 -33.05
C TYR A 608 -2.35 23.54 -32.97
N ALA A 609 -1.20 23.19 -33.54
CA ALA A 609 -0.48 21.95 -33.19
C ALA A 609 0.22 22.07 -31.83
N ALA A 610 -0.42 22.73 -30.86
CA ALA A 610 0.08 22.84 -29.50
C ALA A 610 -0.38 21.60 -28.73
N GLU A 611 0.55 20.99 -28.00
CA GLU A 611 0.33 19.95 -27.01
C GLU A 611 -0.87 20.31 -26.10
N GLN A 612 -2.00 19.62 -26.28
CA GLN A 612 -3.22 19.88 -25.52
C GLN A 612 -3.12 19.27 -24.11
N ILE A 613 -3.59 20.01 -23.11
CA ILE A 613 -3.64 19.57 -21.72
C ILE A 613 -4.87 18.68 -21.54
N ARG A 614 -4.63 17.40 -21.27
CA ARG A 614 -5.69 16.41 -21.05
C ARG A 614 -6.22 16.46 -19.63
N PHE A 615 -7.51 16.23 -19.48
CA PHE A 615 -8.14 16.08 -18.16
C PHE A 615 -9.33 15.13 -18.17
N GLU A 616 -9.69 14.62 -17.01
CA GLU A 616 -10.96 13.92 -16.82
C GLU A 616 -11.73 14.48 -15.61
N LYS A 617 -13.00 14.11 -15.52
CA LYS A 617 -13.85 14.41 -14.38
C LYS A 617 -14.62 13.16 -13.98
N SER A 618 -14.49 12.76 -12.73
CA SER A 618 -15.26 11.65 -12.16
C SER A 618 -15.57 11.99 -10.70
N ALA A 619 -16.81 12.37 -10.42
CA ALA A 619 -17.17 12.93 -9.12
C ALA A 619 -17.27 11.87 -8.01
N THR A 620 -17.23 10.59 -8.39
CA THR A 620 -17.16 9.42 -7.50
C THR A 620 -15.78 9.18 -6.91
N TYR A 621 -14.73 9.83 -7.41
CA TYR A 621 -13.38 9.61 -6.89
C TYR A 621 -13.21 10.18 -5.49
N PHE A 622 -13.78 11.35 -5.20
CA PHE A 622 -13.54 12.07 -3.95
C PHE A 622 -13.82 11.23 -2.70
N ASP A 623 -14.97 10.54 -2.65
CA ASP A 623 -15.42 9.71 -1.53
C ASP A 623 -15.11 8.22 -1.68
N ASN A 624 -14.40 7.81 -2.75
CA ASN A 624 -14.01 6.42 -2.96
C ASN A 624 -12.65 6.13 -2.30
N PRO A 625 -12.56 5.13 -1.40
CA PRO A 625 -11.34 4.87 -0.64
C PRO A 625 -10.17 4.32 -1.49
N LYS A 626 -10.45 3.70 -2.65
CA LYS A 626 -9.43 3.11 -3.53
C LYS A 626 -8.85 4.12 -4.53
N SER A 627 -9.62 5.16 -4.89
CA SER A 627 -9.23 6.12 -5.93
C SER A 627 -7.90 6.84 -5.67
N PRO A 628 -7.59 7.36 -4.46
CA PRO A 628 -6.32 8.03 -4.19
C PRO A 628 -5.11 7.14 -4.49
N ALA A 629 -5.10 5.90 -3.98
CA ALA A 629 -4.00 4.97 -4.15
C ALA A 629 -3.79 4.56 -5.62
N ARG A 630 -4.88 4.36 -6.37
CA ARG A 630 -4.85 4.00 -7.79
C ARG A 630 -4.39 5.15 -8.68
N ILE A 631 -4.88 6.36 -8.44
CA ILE A 631 -4.46 7.55 -9.20
C ILE A 631 -2.99 7.85 -8.89
N TYR A 632 -2.57 7.75 -7.64
CA TYR A 632 -1.16 7.99 -7.28
C TYR A 632 -0.22 6.95 -7.88
N ALA A 633 -0.67 5.69 -8.00
CA ALA A 633 0.10 4.64 -8.68
C ALA A 633 0.39 4.99 -10.14
N LEU A 634 -0.62 5.45 -10.88
CA LEU A 634 -0.51 5.74 -12.31
C LEU A 634 0.08 7.13 -12.60
N MET A 635 -0.34 8.15 -11.85
CA MET A 635 -0.05 9.55 -12.11
C MET A 635 0.30 10.30 -10.81
N PRO A 636 1.47 10.04 -10.19
CA PRO A 636 1.82 10.66 -8.90
C PRO A 636 1.92 12.19 -8.96
N LYS A 637 2.17 12.78 -10.13
CA LYS A 637 2.31 14.23 -10.35
C LYS A 637 1.03 14.94 -10.81
N VAL A 638 -0.11 14.23 -10.88
CA VAL A 638 -1.37 14.80 -11.38
C VAL A 638 -1.90 15.92 -10.48
N LYS A 639 -2.51 16.95 -11.07
CA LYS A 639 -3.20 17.99 -10.30
C LYS A 639 -4.65 17.58 -10.03
N LEU A 640 -5.16 17.86 -8.84
CA LEU A 640 -6.48 17.43 -8.39
C LEU A 640 -7.35 18.65 -8.07
N ILE A 641 -8.56 18.70 -8.62
CA ILE A 641 -9.52 19.78 -8.36
C ILE A 641 -10.72 19.23 -7.56
N VAL A 642 -10.98 19.85 -6.42
CA VAL A 642 -12.08 19.53 -5.50
C VAL A 642 -13.06 20.70 -5.45
N LEU A 643 -14.36 20.43 -5.57
CA LEU A 643 -15.42 21.44 -5.43
C LEU A 643 -16.25 21.12 -4.22
N LEU A 644 -16.18 21.93 -3.16
CA LEU A 644 -16.98 21.72 -1.95
C LEU A 644 -18.16 22.69 -1.89
N ARG A 645 -19.29 22.17 -1.42
CA ARG A 645 -20.54 22.90 -1.19
C ARG A 645 -20.94 22.72 0.28
N ASN A 646 -21.81 23.57 0.82
CA ASN A 646 -22.46 23.28 2.09
C ASN A 646 -22.96 21.81 2.13
N PRO A 647 -22.52 20.98 3.11
CA PRO A 647 -22.73 19.53 3.07
C PRO A 647 -24.20 19.12 3.15
N ILE A 648 -25.05 19.88 3.87
CA ILE A 648 -26.51 19.66 3.87
C ILE A 648 -27.12 19.97 2.51
N LYS A 649 -26.75 21.08 1.88
CA LYS A 649 -27.22 21.39 0.51
C LYS A 649 -26.75 20.35 -0.51
N ARG A 650 -25.55 19.79 -0.32
CA ARG A 650 -25.03 18.69 -1.14
C ARG A 650 -25.87 17.42 -0.95
N ALA A 651 -26.13 17.04 0.30
CA ALA A 651 -26.96 15.89 0.68
C ALA A 651 -28.38 16.03 0.12
N TYR A 652 -29.02 17.19 0.30
CA TYR A 652 -30.33 17.46 -0.23
C TYR A 652 -30.38 17.41 -1.75
N SER A 653 -29.34 17.94 -2.42
CA SER A 653 -29.23 17.82 -3.87
C SER A 653 -29.06 16.38 -4.35
N TRP A 654 -28.48 15.48 -3.53
CA TRP A 654 -28.41 14.05 -3.81
C TRP A 654 -29.77 13.38 -3.61
N TYR A 655 -30.46 13.65 -2.51
CA TYR A 655 -31.84 13.20 -2.26
C TYR A 655 -32.76 13.56 -3.43
N GLN A 656 -32.79 14.84 -3.82
CA GLN A 656 -33.57 15.33 -4.95
C GLN A 656 -33.16 14.70 -6.29
N HIS A 657 -31.87 14.33 -6.42
CA HIS A 657 -31.42 13.60 -7.59
C HIS A 657 -32.03 12.19 -7.64
N ARG A 658 -32.04 11.46 -6.53
CA ARG A 658 -32.64 10.11 -6.45
C ARG A 658 -34.17 10.17 -6.60
N LEU A 659 -34.82 11.17 -6.01
CA LEU A 659 -36.25 11.41 -6.19
C LEU A 659 -36.62 11.62 -7.67
N ALA A 660 -35.83 12.41 -8.39
CA ALA A 660 -36.05 12.64 -9.83
C ALA A 660 -35.81 11.38 -10.71
N HIS A 661 -35.10 10.36 -10.20
CA HIS A 661 -34.95 9.06 -10.86
C HIS A 661 -36.05 8.07 -10.47
N ARG A 662 -37.04 8.50 -9.68
CA ARG A 662 -38.16 7.67 -9.20
C ARG A 662 -37.73 6.49 -8.34
N ASP A 663 -36.67 6.67 -7.56
CA ASP A 663 -36.30 5.72 -6.51
C ASP A 663 -37.40 5.65 -5.44
N ILE A 664 -37.66 4.46 -4.90
CA ILE A 664 -38.72 4.25 -3.90
C ILE A 664 -38.37 4.95 -2.56
N ALA A 665 -37.14 4.81 -2.07
CA ALA A 665 -36.72 5.36 -0.77
C ALA A 665 -37.00 6.88 -0.58
N PRO A 666 -36.60 7.78 -1.50
CA PRO A 666 -36.91 9.20 -1.38
C PRO A 666 -38.39 9.55 -1.66
N GLN A 667 -39.18 8.66 -2.24
CA GLN A 667 -40.64 8.85 -2.39
C GLN A 667 -41.38 8.50 -1.08
N LEU A 668 -40.83 7.60 -0.28
CA LEU A 668 -41.42 7.15 0.98
C LEU A 668 -41.12 8.05 2.17
N LEU A 669 -39.93 8.64 2.25
CA LEU A 669 -39.51 9.49 3.36
C LEU A 669 -39.16 10.88 2.86
N SER A 670 -39.60 11.89 3.62
CA SER A 670 -39.14 13.26 3.38
C SER A 670 -37.63 13.36 3.64
N PHE A 671 -36.98 14.41 3.15
CA PHE A 671 -35.57 14.62 3.45
C PHE A 671 -35.31 14.78 4.96
N VAL A 672 -36.23 15.42 5.69
CA VAL A 672 -36.09 15.63 7.14
C VAL A 672 -36.18 14.30 7.88
N ASP A 673 -37.20 13.48 7.56
CA ASP A 673 -37.37 12.16 8.17
C ASP A 673 -36.20 11.24 7.83
N LEU A 674 -35.72 11.31 6.58
CA LEU A 674 -34.53 10.58 6.17
C LEU A 674 -33.34 10.98 7.04
N MET A 675 -33.05 12.26 7.20
CA MET A 675 -31.92 12.71 8.00
C MET A 675 -32.06 12.24 9.46
N GLN A 676 -33.24 12.39 10.05
CA GLN A 676 -33.53 12.08 11.45
C GLN A 676 -33.53 10.57 11.77
N TYR A 677 -34.17 9.75 10.93
CA TYR A 677 -34.41 8.32 11.22
C TYR A 677 -33.62 7.36 10.33
N GLY A 678 -33.01 7.85 9.24
CA GLY A 678 -32.34 7.01 8.24
C GLY A 678 -31.02 6.39 8.68
N HIS A 679 -30.50 6.75 9.87
CA HIS A 679 -29.35 6.06 10.46
C HIS A 679 -29.83 4.87 11.28
N ASN A 680 -29.44 3.65 10.89
CA ASN A 680 -29.87 2.41 11.54
C ASN A 680 -31.40 2.24 11.61
N LEU A 681 -32.11 2.65 10.56
CA LEU A 681 -33.57 2.47 10.47
C LEU A 681 -33.94 0.99 10.62
N THR A 682 -34.98 0.72 11.39
CA THR A 682 -35.59 -0.61 11.55
C THR A 682 -36.95 -0.67 10.89
N GLU A 683 -37.44 -1.87 10.59
CA GLU A 683 -38.78 -2.08 10.03
C GLU A 683 -39.88 -1.49 10.92
N ALA A 684 -39.80 -1.71 12.23
CA ALA A 684 -40.75 -1.14 13.20
C ALA A 684 -40.76 0.40 13.19
N THR A 685 -39.59 1.02 13.06
CA THR A 685 -39.48 2.49 12.97
C THR A 685 -40.04 2.99 11.64
N LEU A 686 -39.77 2.28 10.54
CA LEU A 686 -40.29 2.64 9.23
C LEU A 686 -41.82 2.63 9.21
N LEU A 687 -42.44 1.61 9.82
CA LEU A 687 -43.90 1.49 9.92
C LEU A 687 -44.54 2.53 10.86
N SER A 688 -43.79 3.09 11.83
CA SER A 688 -44.32 4.11 12.73
C SER A 688 -44.24 5.53 12.16
N ILE A 689 -43.25 5.81 11.31
CA ILE A 689 -43.02 7.16 10.74
C ILE A 689 -43.63 7.36 9.35
N VAL A 690 -43.92 6.29 8.61
CA VAL A 690 -44.53 6.38 7.28
C VAL A 690 -46.01 5.98 7.36
N PRO A 691 -46.93 6.88 6.96
CA PRO A 691 -48.35 6.56 6.87
C PRO A 691 -48.66 5.37 5.95
N THR A 692 -49.66 4.56 6.30
CA THR A 692 -50.02 3.33 5.56
C THR A 692 -50.46 3.59 4.13
N ASP A 693 -51.11 4.74 3.87
CA ASP A 693 -51.52 5.18 2.54
C ASP A 693 -50.31 5.38 1.60
N ARG A 694 -49.18 5.89 2.10
CA ARG A 694 -47.95 6.06 1.30
C ARG A 694 -47.39 4.74 0.77
N PHE A 695 -47.48 3.67 1.55
CA PHE A 695 -47.07 2.34 1.08
C PHE A 695 -48.02 1.84 -0.01
N SER A 696 -49.34 2.00 0.20
CA SER A 696 -50.35 1.59 -0.78
C SER A 696 -50.24 2.34 -2.11
N ASN A 697 -49.92 3.64 -2.07
CA ASN A 697 -49.75 4.48 -3.26
C ASN A 697 -48.53 4.09 -4.12
N LEU A 698 -47.55 3.41 -3.52
CA LEU A 698 -46.37 2.88 -4.21
C LEU A 698 -46.48 1.38 -4.47
N SER A 699 -47.65 0.78 -4.23
CA SER A 699 -47.92 -0.65 -4.38
C SER A 699 -46.96 -1.53 -3.57
N ILE A 700 -46.60 -1.10 -2.35
CA ILE A 700 -45.69 -1.83 -1.46
C ILE A 700 -46.52 -2.65 -0.47
N ASP A 701 -46.35 -3.98 -0.50
CA ASP A 701 -46.95 -4.90 0.48
C ASP A 701 -46.13 -4.92 1.78
N ILE A 702 -46.69 -4.32 2.83
CA ILE A 702 -46.06 -4.23 4.15
C ILE A 702 -45.98 -5.58 4.88
N ASN A 703 -46.78 -6.58 4.49
CA ASN A 703 -46.72 -7.91 5.11
C ASN A 703 -45.59 -8.77 4.53
N ASN A 704 -44.96 -8.32 3.44
CA ASN A 704 -43.82 -9.00 2.84
C ASN A 704 -42.51 -8.61 3.54
N SER A 705 -42.09 -9.41 4.52
CA SER A 705 -40.88 -9.14 5.31
C SER A 705 -39.58 -9.08 4.48
N SER A 706 -39.52 -9.76 3.31
CA SER A 706 -38.34 -9.68 2.43
C SER A 706 -38.26 -8.31 1.75
N LEU A 707 -39.38 -7.84 1.21
CA LEU A 707 -39.50 -6.52 0.59
C LEU A 707 -39.22 -5.41 1.60
N MET A 708 -39.77 -5.52 2.82
CA MET A 708 -39.55 -4.53 3.89
C MET A 708 -38.09 -4.44 4.30
N ARG A 709 -37.37 -5.57 4.41
CA ARG A 709 -35.91 -5.57 4.65
C ARG A 709 -35.13 -4.90 3.52
N GLN A 710 -35.46 -5.18 2.26
CA GLN A 710 -34.83 -4.51 1.12
C GLN A 710 -35.10 -3.00 1.11
N LEU A 711 -36.30 -2.60 1.50
CA LEU A 711 -36.70 -1.20 1.59
C LEU A 711 -35.94 -0.44 2.68
N VAL A 712 -35.87 -1.01 3.88
CA VAL A 712 -35.07 -0.49 4.99
C VAL A 712 -33.60 -0.37 4.60
N SER A 713 -33.03 -1.39 3.96
CA SER A 713 -31.67 -1.36 3.44
C SER A 713 -31.48 -0.23 2.40
N SER A 714 -32.44 -0.05 1.50
CA SER A 714 -32.41 1.01 0.48
C SER A 714 -32.47 2.41 1.08
N ILE A 715 -33.24 2.61 2.16
CA ILE A 715 -33.35 3.88 2.88
C ILE A 715 -32.04 4.16 3.66
N ASN A 716 -31.52 3.19 4.41
CA ASN A 716 -30.24 3.30 5.10
C ASN A 716 -29.11 3.63 4.11
N HIS A 717 -29.11 2.98 2.94
CA HIS A 717 -28.17 3.29 1.86
C HIS A 717 -28.35 4.70 1.31
N LEU A 718 -29.58 5.17 1.08
CA LEU A 718 -29.85 6.55 0.65
C LEU A 718 -29.34 7.57 1.68
N TRP A 719 -29.60 7.34 2.97
CA TRP A 719 -29.09 8.18 4.06
C TRP A 719 -27.56 8.24 4.02
N SER A 720 -26.90 7.08 3.95
CA SER A 720 -25.44 6.98 3.86
C SER A 720 -24.87 7.72 2.64
N ARG A 721 -25.50 7.61 1.47
CA ARG A 721 -25.08 8.37 0.27
C ARG A 721 -25.38 9.88 0.38
N CYS A 722 -26.37 10.29 1.17
CA CYS A 722 -26.61 11.69 1.50
C CYS A 722 -25.52 12.23 2.44
N THR A 723 -25.21 11.54 3.54
CA THR A 723 -24.34 12.06 4.61
C THR A 723 -22.85 11.78 4.37
N GLY A 724 -22.51 10.54 4.00
CA GLY A 724 -21.13 10.05 3.89
C GLY A 724 -20.20 10.91 3.03
N PRO A 725 -20.55 11.24 1.77
CA PRO A 725 -19.69 12.07 0.92
C PRO A 725 -19.61 13.54 1.36
N GLY A 726 -20.40 13.95 2.36
CA GLY A 726 -20.36 15.26 3.00
C GLY A 726 -19.32 15.36 4.11
N ASN A 727 -18.75 14.23 4.56
CA ASN A 727 -17.66 14.20 5.52
C ASN A 727 -16.32 14.55 4.86
N TYR A 728 -16.20 15.81 4.41
CA TYR A 728 -15.09 16.25 3.57
C TYR A 728 -13.72 16.12 4.21
N GLU A 729 -13.62 16.22 5.53
CA GLU A 729 -12.36 16.07 6.26
C GLU A 729 -11.76 14.67 6.09
N GLN A 730 -12.56 13.64 6.34
CA GLN A 730 -12.14 12.25 6.21
C GLN A 730 -11.65 11.95 4.79
N HIS A 731 -12.42 12.37 3.79
CA HIS A 731 -12.08 12.15 2.38
C HIS A 731 -10.82 12.90 1.99
N LEU A 732 -10.72 14.20 2.32
CA LEU A 732 -9.54 15.01 2.00
C LEU A 732 -8.26 14.48 2.68
N ARG A 733 -8.38 13.98 3.92
CA ARG A 733 -7.27 13.32 4.62
C ARG A 733 -6.76 12.10 3.84
N ASN A 734 -7.65 11.27 3.30
CA ASN A 734 -7.25 10.12 2.48
C ASN A 734 -6.47 10.56 1.24
N TRP A 735 -6.87 11.66 0.58
CA TRP A 735 -6.13 12.21 -0.56
C TRP A 735 -4.75 12.75 -0.16
N LEU A 736 -4.65 13.43 0.99
CA LEU A 736 -3.41 14.00 1.51
C LEU A 736 -2.41 12.93 2.00
N THR A 737 -2.84 11.68 2.19
CA THR A 737 -1.94 10.54 2.44
C THR A 737 -1.06 10.24 1.23
N TYR A 738 -1.55 10.48 0.01
CA TYR A 738 -0.85 10.14 -1.23
C TYR A 738 -0.30 11.37 -1.97
N PHE A 739 -1.04 12.48 -1.95
CA PHE A 739 -0.69 13.67 -2.72
C PHE A 739 -0.27 14.83 -1.80
N PRO A 740 0.79 15.57 -2.13
CA PRO A 740 1.14 16.79 -1.42
C PRO A 740 0.01 17.81 -1.58
N ALA A 741 -0.22 18.60 -0.54
CA ALA A 741 -1.27 19.63 -0.50
C ALA A 741 -1.20 20.61 -1.70
N SER A 742 0.00 20.87 -2.23
CA SER A 742 0.23 21.72 -3.39
C SER A 742 -0.31 21.15 -4.71
N GLN A 743 -0.62 19.86 -4.79
CA GLN A 743 -1.26 19.24 -5.96
C GLN A 743 -2.79 19.31 -5.91
N LEU A 744 -3.38 19.87 -4.85
CA LEU A 744 -4.83 19.99 -4.70
C LEU A 744 -5.29 21.45 -4.81
N LEU A 745 -6.36 21.67 -5.57
CA LEU A 745 -7.09 22.93 -5.63
C LEU A 745 -8.49 22.74 -5.05
N LEU A 746 -8.79 23.47 -3.98
CA LEU A 746 -10.13 23.54 -3.40
C LEU A 746 -10.91 24.73 -3.96
N LEU A 747 -12.10 24.45 -4.49
CA LEU A 747 -13.04 25.44 -5.01
C LEU A 747 -14.30 25.50 -4.16
N ASP A 748 -14.78 26.72 -3.90
CA ASP A 748 -16.10 26.97 -3.33
C ASP A 748 -17.17 26.84 -4.43
N ALA A 749 -17.94 25.75 -4.37
CA ALA A 749 -19.01 25.45 -5.32
C ALA A 749 -20.17 26.46 -5.29
N ASP A 750 -20.48 27.03 -4.11
CA ASP A 750 -21.54 28.02 -3.97
C ASP A 750 -21.11 29.38 -4.55
N ARG A 751 -19.82 29.73 -4.45
CA ARG A 751 -19.25 30.89 -5.16
C ARG A 751 -19.16 30.65 -6.66
N PHE A 752 -18.70 29.48 -7.09
CA PHE A 752 -18.63 29.10 -8.50
C PHE A 752 -19.99 29.18 -9.20
N SER A 753 -21.04 28.67 -8.56
CA SER A 753 -22.39 28.71 -9.11
C SER A 753 -22.95 30.14 -9.27
N ARG A 754 -22.55 31.07 -8.37
CA ARG A 754 -22.99 32.47 -8.37
C ARG A 754 -22.16 33.38 -9.26
N ASN A 755 -20.86 33.14 -9.38
CA ASN A 755 -19.95 33.92 -10.19
C ASN A 755 -18.76 33.05 -10.64
N PRO A 756 -18.88 32.37 -11.80
CA PRO A 756 -17.86 31.43 -12.25
C PRO A 756 -16.58 32.10 -12.77
N VAL A 757 -16.64 33.35 -13.25
CA VAL A 757 -15.51 34.00 -13.95
C VAL A 757 -14.24 34.09 -13.09
N PRO A 758 -14.27 34.57 -11.83
CA PRO A 758 -13.07 34.58 -10.97
C PRO A 758 -12.56 33.18 -10.64
N ILE A 759 -13.45 32.20 -10.52
CA ILE A 759 -13.09 30.82 -10.24
C ILE A 759 -12.37 30.20 -11.43
N MET A 760 -12.86 30.43 -12.65
CA MET A 760 -12.19 29.95 -13.86
C MET A 760 -10.80 30.57 -14.03
N ARG A 761 -10.58 31.82 -13.61
CA ARG A 761 -9.24 32.42 -13.57
C ARG A 761 -8.30 31.65 -12.63
N ILE A 762 -8.76 31.30 -11.44
CA ILE A 762 -7.97 30.50 -10.47
C ILE A 762 -7.67 29.11 -11.04
N VAL A 763 -8.65 28.46 -11.65
CA VAL A 763 -8.46 27.14 -12.26
C VAL A 763 -7.44 27.18 -13.38
N GLN A 764 -7.50 28.20 -14.26
CA GLN A 764 -6.51 28.39 -15.33
C GLN A 764 -5.09 28.57 -14.80
N GLN A 765 -4.91 29.36 -13.72
CA GLN A 765 -3.62 29.52 -13.07
C GLN A 765 -3.11 28.21 -12.46
N PHE A 766 -3.99 27.43 -11.83
CA PHE A 766 -3.62 26.16 -11.23
C PHE A 766 -3.17 25.13 -12.26
N ILE A 767 -3.91 24.98 -13.36
CA ILE A 767 -3.60 23.98 -14.40
C ILE A 767 -2.51 24.45 -15.37
N LEU A 768 -2.09 25.73 -15.29
CA LEU A 768 -1.02 26.33 -16.10
C LEU A 768 -1.32 26.33 -17.62
N VAL A 769 -2.54 26.74 -18.01
CA VAL A 769 -2.81 27.04 -19.43
C VAL A 769 -1.89 28.15 -19.92
N ARG A 770 -1.41 28.05 -21.16
CA ARG A 770 -0.56 29.06 -21.78
C ARG A 770 -1.37 30.31 -22.11
N ARG A 771 -2.60 30.13 -22.60
CA ARG A 771 -3.54 31.23 -22.90
C ARG A 771 -4.70 31.24 -21.90
N GLN A 772 -4.74 32.28 -21.08
CA GLN A 772 -5.87 32.51 -20.18
C GLN A 772 -7.04 33.11 -20.96
N LEU A 773 -8.15 32.37 -20.99
CA LEU A 773 -9.42 32.80 -21.54
C LEU A 773 -10.13 33.75 -20.56
N ASP A 774 -10.67 34.86 -21.07
CA ASP A 774 -11.59 35.72 -20.32
C ASP A 774 -13.02 35.17 -20.41
N TYR A 775 -13.39 34.38 -19.40
CA TYR A 775 -14.70 33.73 -19.33
C TYR A 775 -15.89 34.69 -19.26
N SER A 776 -15.69 35.98 -18.99
CA SER A 776 -16.78 36.98 -19.02
C SER A 776 -17.40 37.13 -20.41
N GLN A 777 -16.64 36.83 -21.46
CA GLN A 777 -17.08 36.91 -22.86
C GLN A 777 -17.85 35.65 -23.31
N TYR A 778 -17.68 34.54 -22.58
CA TYR A 778 -18.23 33.24 -22.97
C TYR A 778 -19.35 32.74 -22.06
N LEU A 779 -19.49 33.32 -20.87
CA LEU A 779 -20.50 32.93 -19.88
C LEU A 779 -21.48 34.07 -19.62
N HIS A 780 -22.77 33.75 -19.62
CA HIS A 780 -23.85 34.68 -19.27
C HIS A 780 -24.80 34.05 -18.25
N PHE A 781 -25.39 34.86 -17.37
CA PHE A 781 -26.40 34.37 -16.43
C PHE A 781 -27.77 34.26 -17.10
N ASN A 782 -28.33 33.05 -17.14
CA ASN A 782 -29.68 32.84 -17.68
C ASN A 782 -30.72 32.87 -16.55
N ARG A 783 -31.53 33.94 -16.50
CA ARG A 783 -32.55 34.13 -15.45
C ARG A 783 -33.59 33.01 -15.38
N LYS A 784 -33.98 32.42 -16.52
CA LYS A 784 -34.95 31.32 -16.57
C LYS A 784 -34.35 30.02 -16.02
N LYS A 785 -33.07 29.77 -16.30
CA LYS A 785 -32.34 28.60 -15.79
C LYS A 785 -31.94 28.78 -14.32
N GLY A 786 -31.66 30.02 -13.89
CA GLY A 786 -31.10 30.34 -12.58
C GLY A 786 -29.60 30.06 -12.45
N PHE A 787 -28.91 29.80 -13.57
CA PHE A 787 -27.47 29.45 -13.60
C PHE A 787 -26.78 30.11 -14.80
N PHE A 788 -25.44 30.12 -14.75
CA PHE A 788 -24.61 30.55 -15.88
C PHE A 788 -24.64 29.53 -17.02
N CYS A 789 -24.71 30.04 -18.25
CA CYS A 789 -24.74 29.30 -19.49
C CYS A 789 -23.70 29.85 -20.48
N VAL A 790 -23.36 29.07 -21.50
CA VAL A 790 -22.42 29.45 -22.56
C VAL A 790 -23.13 30.35 -23.58
N VAL A 791 -22.45 31.40 -24.05
CA VAL A 791 -23.01 32.43 -24.96
C VAL A 791 -23.28 31.89 -26.38
N THR A 792 -22.57 30.87 -26.85
CA THR A 792 -22.68 30.35 -28.22
C THR A 792 -23.78 29.30 -28.40
N ARG A 793 -24.64 29.49 -29.43
CA ARG A 793 -25.78 28.61 -29.79
C ARG A 793 -25.39 27.21 -30.29
N ASN A 794 -24.14 26.96 -30.71
CA ASN A 794 -23.74 25.71 -31.37
C ASN A 794 -22.52 25.00 -30.75
N ALA A 795 -22.02 25.36 -29.56
CA ALA A 795 -20.76 24.78 -29.07
C ALA A 795 -20.88 23.34 -28.51
N LEU A 796 -22.06 22.88 -28.08
CA LEU A 796 -22.21 21.65 -27.28
C LEU A 796 -23.54 20.87 -27.46
N ASN A 797 -24.31 21.07 -28.55
CA ASN A 797 -25.66 20.49 -28.71
C ASN A 797 -26.62 20.80 -27.54
N TRP A 798 -26.48 21.98 -26.93
CA TRP A 798 -27.32 22.42 -25.82
C TRP A 798 -28.36 23.43 -26.30
N ASN A 799 -29.64 23.16 -26.03
CA ASN A 799 -30.70 24.15 -26.24
C ASN A 799 -30.35 25.44 -25.48
N ASN A 800 -30.02 26.50 -26.22
CA ASN A 800 -29.63 27.82 -25.73
C ASN A 800 -28.31 27.90 -24.93
N GLY A 801 -27.37 26.96 -25.12
CA GLY A 801 -26.04 27.03 -24.47
C GLY A 801 -26.05 26.76 -22.95
N CYS A 802 -27.17 26.30 -22.38
CA CYS A 802 -27.30 25.92 -20.97
C CYS A 802 -27.16 24.42 -20.76
N LEU A 803 -26.63 24.01 -19.60
CA LEU A 803 -26.64 22.61 -19.17
C LEU A 803 -28.07 22.02 -19.16
N GLY A 804 -28.16 20.73 -19.49
CA GLY A 804 -29.41 19.98 -19.60
C GLY A 804 -30.31 20.01 -18.35
N ARG A 805 -31.56 19.56 -18.50
CA ARG A 805 -32.60 19.58 -17.45
C ARG A 805 -32.20 18.87 -16.15
N SER A 806 -31.32 17.87 -16.24
CA SER A 806 -30.81 17.12 -15.08
C SER A 806 -29.81 17.90 -14.20
N LYS A 807 -29.33 19.08 -14.65
CA LYS A 807 -28.37 19.93 -13.93
C LYS A 807 -29.07 21.24 -13.53
N GLY A 808 -28.99 21.60 -12.25
CA GLY A 808 -29.73 22.75 -11.71
C GLY A 808 -31.25 22.54 -11.69
N ARG A 809 -31.71 21.38 -11.19
CA ARG A 809 -33.15 21.09 -11.02
C ARG A 809 -33.80 22.10 -10.08
N THR A 810 -35.03 22.49 -10.38
CA THR A 810 -35.86 23.29 -9.50
C THR A 810 -36.56 22.37 -8.51
N TYR A 811 -36.41 22.66 -7.23
CA TYR A 811 -37.07 21.99 -6.11
C TYR A 811 -37.22 22.98 -4.96
N GLU A 812 -38.14 22.69 -4.04
CA GLU A 812 -38.36 23.47 -2.82
C GLU A 812 -37.04 23.65 -2.07
N GLN A 813 -36.76 24.87 -1.61
CA GLN A 813 -35.52 25.14 -0.91
C GLN A 813 -35.70 24.85 0.58
N LEU A 814 -34.69 24.21 1.19
CA LEU A 814 -34.65 24.06 2.65
C LEU A 814 -34.72 25.45 3.31
N ASP A 815 -35.47 25.53 4.42
CA ASP A 815 -35.49 26.72 5.27
C ASP A 815 -34.05 27.09 5.65
N ARG A 816 -33.65 28.30 5.25
CA ARG A 816 -32.27 28.78 5.41
C ARG A 816 -31.97 29.28 6.82
N ASN A 817 -33.00 29.61 7.58
CA ASN A 817 -32.91 30.25 8.88
C ASN A 817 -33.04 29.22 10.03
N ILE A 818 -33.85 28.18 9.83
CA ILE A 818 -34.14 27.18 10.88
C ILE A 818 -33.57 25.81 10.50
N LEU A 819 -34.12 25.16 9.49
CA LEU A 819 -33.84 23.74 9.20
C LEU A 819 -32.39 23.50 8.76
N LEU A 820 -31.86 24.34 7.87
CA LEU A 820 -30.51 24.19 7.33
C LEU A 820 -29.42 24.36 8.43
N PRO A 821 -29.44 25.41 9.28
CA PRO A 821 -28.53 25.50 10.42
C PRO A 821 -28.65 24.33 11.40
N SER A 822 -29.87 23.92 11.77
CA SER A 822 -30.08 22.83 12.73
C SER A 822 -29.51 21.49 12.24
N LEU A 823 -29.76 21.14 10.98
CA LEU A 823 -29.17 19.93 10.39
C LEU A 823 -27.64 20.03 10.23
N MET A 824 -27.11 21.22 9.96
CA MET A 824 -25.66 21.42 9.90
C MET A 824 -25.01 21.14 11.25
N GLU A 825 -25.60 21.68 12.32
CA GLU A 825 -25.10 21.50 13.68
C GLU A 825 -25.10 20.04 14.07
N LEU A 826 -26.23 19.36 13.83
CA LEU A 826 -26.42 17.97 14.23
C LEU A 826 -25.48 16.98 13.51
N TYR A 827 -25.24 17.17 12.20
CA TYR A 827 -24.54 16.13 11.40
C TYR A 827 -23.12 16.50 10.98
N PHE A 828 -22.79 17.79 10.81
CA PHE A 828 -21.54 18.19 10.16
C PHE A 828 -20.70 19.19 10.95
N SER A 829 -21.20 19.78 12.04
CA SER A 829 -20.43 20.74 12.86
C SER A 829 -19.05 20.19 13.26
N LYS A 830 -19.00 19.01 13.89
CA LYS A 830 -17.73 18.36 14.29
C LYS A 830 -16.80 18.07 13.10
N ALA A 831 -17.35 17.60 11.98
CA ALA A 831 -16.57 17.29 10.78
C ALA A 831 -16.02 18.56 10.10
N ASN A 832 -16.80 19.64 10.05
CA ASN A 832 -16.41 20.92 9.48
C ASN A 832 -15.30 21.60 10.31
N HIS A 833 -15.40 21.53 11.65
CA HIS A 833 -14.34 21.99 12.54
C HIS A 833 -13.02 21.24 12.28
N LYS A 834 -13.08 19.92 12.10
CA LYS A 834 -11.89 19.13 11.74
C LYS A 834 -11.38 19.49 10.34
N LEU A 835 -12.26 19.71 9.37
CA LEU A 835 -11.88 20.17 8.02
C LEU A 835 -11.15 21.50 8.08
N TYR A 836 -11.65 22.46 8.86
CA TYR A 836 -11.00 23.75 9.04
C TYR A 836 -9.57 23.57 9.58
N ARG A 837 -9.40 22.80 10.66
CA ARG A 837 -8.07 22.50 11.24
C ARG A 837 -7.15 21.78 10.24
N LEU A 838 -7.68 20.84 9.46
CA LEU A 838 -6.93 20.13 8.42
C LEU A 838 -6.39 21.11 7.37
N LEU A 839 -7.22 22.07 6.91
CA LEU A 839 -6.83 23.08 5.93
C LEU A 839 -5.81 24.09 6.46
N GLN A 840 -5.84 24.39 7.77
CA GLN A 840 -4.80 25.20 8.43
C GLN A 840 -3.47 24.43 8.50
N LYS A 841 -3.53 23.14 8.85
CA LYS A 841 -2.34 22.28 8.98
C LYS A 841 -1.68 21.98 7.62
N TYR A 842 -2.48 21.79 6.58
CA TYR A 842 -2.02 21.49 5.23
C TYR A 842 -2.57 22.51 4.23
N PRO A 843 -1.91 23.68 4.10
CA PRO A 843 -2.31 24.67 3.12
C PRO A 843 -2.19 24.09 1.71
N LEU A 844 -3.32 24.02 1.00
CA LEU A 844 -3.36 23.55 -0.39
C LEU A 844 -2.66 24.54 -1.35
N TRP A 845 -2.59 24.24 -2.66
CA TRP A 845 -1.79 24.96 -3.67
C TRP A 845 -1.75 26.50 -3.56
N ASN A 846 -2.88 27.14 -3.24
CA ASN A 846 -2.93 28.56 -2.95
C ASN A 846 -3.22 28.77 -1.46
N SER A 847 -2.15 28.90 -0.67
CA SER A 847 -2.24 29.11 0.78
C SER A 847 -3.05 30.36 1.14
N ALA A 848 -3.03 31.40 0.30
CA ALA A 848 -3.85 32.59 0.51
C ALA A 848 -5.36 32.37 0.29
N LEU A 849 -5.79 31.25 -0.31
CA LEU A 849 -7.20 30.82 -0.39
C LEU A 849 -7.60 29.94 0.81
N THR A 850 -6.66 29.21 1.41
CA THR A 850 -6.93 28.26 2.50
C THR A 850 -6.63 28.82 3.90
N LEU A 851 -5.59 29.63 4.06
CA LEU A 851 -5.22 30.30 5.31
C LEU A 851 -6.00 31.59 5.53
N ASN A 852 -6.40 32.30 4.46
CA ASN A 852 -7.21 33.49 4.61
C ASN A 852 -8.63 33.09 5.00
N THR A 853 -8.95 33.27 6.28
CA THR A 853 -10.25 32.94 6.85
C THR A 853 -11.36 33.55 6.00
N HIS A 854 -11.31 34.81 5.58
CA HIS A 854 -12.38 35.45 4.78
C HIS A 854 -12.65 34.79 3.42
N LYS A 855 -11.70 34.03 2.85
CA LYS A 855 -11.87 33.36 1.56
C LYS A 855 -12.45 31.95 1.65
N LEU A 856 -12.43 31.32 2.82
CA LEU A 856 -13.09 30.03 3.04
C LEU A 856 -14.62 30.21 3.13
N PRO A 857 -15.41 29.23 2.62
CA PRO A 857 -16.85 29.20 2.81
C PRO A 857 -17.25 29.32 4.29
N SER A 858 -18.28 30.11 4.58
CA SER A 858 -18.73 30.34 5.97
C SER A 858 -19.13 29.06 6.71
N TRP A 859 -19.71 28.09 6.01
CA TRP A 859 -20.14 26.81 6.59
C TRP A 859 -18.98 25.91 7.06
N ILE A 860 -17.73 26.18 6.63
CA ILE A 860 -16.54 25.50 7.17
C ILE A 860 -16.17 26.05 8.55
N LYS A 861 -16.54 27.30 8.84
CA LYS A 861 -16.07 28.08 9.99
C LYS A 861 -17.06 28.14 11.14
N MET A 862 -18.16 27.38 11.10
CA MET A 862 -19.14 27.43 12.18
C MET A 862 -18.39 27.19 13.49
N SER A 863 -18.39 28.21 14.35
CA SER A 863 -17.70 28.24 15.63
C SER A 863 -18.50 27.44 16.65
N ASN A 864 -17.82 26.87 17.64
CA ASN A 864 -18.43 26.44 18.90
C ASN A 864 -19.36 27.51 19.48
#